data_AF-A0AAD5DUS2-F1
#
_entry.id   AF-A0AAD5DUS2-F1
#
_cell.length_a   1.000
_cell.length_b   1.000
_cell.length_c   1.000
_cell.angle_alpha   90.00
_cell.angle_beta   90.00
_cell.angle_gamma   90.00
#
_symmetry.space_group_name_H-M   'P 1'
#
loop_
_entity.id
_entity.type
_entity.pdbx_description
1 polymer ?
#
loop_
_entity_poly.entity_id
_entity_poly.type
_entity_poly.pdbx_seq_one_letter_code
_entity_poly.pdbx_strand_id
1 'polypeptide(L)'
;MQALSASKGLQGLVAQQQRRPSRRALAPACAAAPVKEVLEEGSKGFKTEVPAGLNKYSGHITQPKSQGASQAMLYATGLVEEDMNKPQVGISSVWWEGNPCNMHLNDLAAEVKAGVAEAGLVGLRFNTIGVSDGISMGTDGMSFSLQSRDIIADSIETVMSAQWYDANISLPGCDKNMPGTIMAMARLNRPSLMIYGGTIKPGYSKMGSNDTLDIVSAFQSYGGFTAGLINEDERCDIVRNSCPGPGACGGMYTANTMATAIETLGMSLPYSSSTPAEDPLKRVECRLAGRYVLELLKKDIKPRDIMTRAAFENAMVIVMATGGSTNAVLHLIAMARSCGLDLTLDDFQRVSDRVPFIADLKPSGKYVMEDVHKIGGTPAVLKYLLERNLIDGSCLTVTGKTLAENLATCPGLKEGQQVILPLETPIKSSGHLQILYGNLSPQGAVGKITGKEGLVFEGKALCFDCEEDMLHALEQDQQQFRGSVVVIRYEGPKGGPGMPEMLTPTSAIMGAGLGKECALITDGRFSGGSHGFVIGHVCPEAQEGGPIALVQNGDTIRIDAETRSMDILNVDDAELQRRRAAWTAPPLKATSGTLYKYIKNVAPASMGCVTDAALSSKVAVQASFGAARPQVSSNDFKTGMTIEFDGAPYKVVEFLHVKPGKGAAFVRSKLKNFITNNTVEKTWRAGETVDLANVEKKETQFTYAEGDEYVFMDMTTYEETRVPRDEDWAKYMKEGMTVGVLLWNGKVISVEPPNTVELEVVETDPGVKGNTASGGSKPAKLETGAVIQVPLFIQQGERIKVDTRSDSYLSRAN
;
A
#
# COMPACT_ATOMS: atom_id res chain seq x y z
N MET A 1 -43.37 14.65 -78.86
CA MET A 1 -42.16 14.62 -78.00
C MET A 1 -42.47 13.67 -76.85
N GLN A 2 -42.42 12.36 -77.06
CA GLN A 2 -41.25 11.47 -76.87
C GLN A 2 -40.53 11.72 -75.54
N ALA A 3 -40.27 10.75 -74.67
CA ALA A 3 -40.75 9.38 -74.48
C ALA A 3 -40.25 8.91 -73.09
N LEU A 4 -40.90 7.88 -72.58
CA LEU A 4 -40.71 7.25 -71.27
C LEU A 4 -39.35 6.55 -71.04
N SER A 5 -39.06 6.32 -69.76
CA SER A 5 -38.31 5.24 -69.09
C SER A 5 -37.68 4.10 -69.92
N ALA A 6 -36.48 3.63 -69.54
CA ALA A 6 -36.21 2.22 -69.21
C ALA A 6 -34.76 1.93 -68.74
N SER A 7 -34.68 1.41 -67.51
CA SER A 7 -33.76 0.46 -66.86
C SER A 7 -32.45 -0.09 -67.49
N LYS A 8 -31.48 -0.31 -66.56
CA LYS A 8 -30.49 -1.41 -66.38
C LYS A 8 -29.04 -1.24 -66.88
N GLY A 9 -28.12 -1.36 -65.91
CA GLY A 9 -26.90 -2.17 -66.01
C GLY A 9 -25.56 -1.41 -66.04
N LEU A 10 -24.91 -1.24 -64.89
CA LEU A 10 -23.53 -0.74 -64.81
C LEU A 10 -22.57 -1.87 -64.43
N GLN A 11 -21.79 -2.34 -65.40
CA GLN A 11 -20.54 -3.07 -65.19
C GLN A 11 -19.57 -2.76 -66.34
N GLY A 12 -18.33 -2.41 -65.99
CA GLY A 12 -17.17 -2.63 -66.85
C GLY A 12 -16.28 -1.41 -67.12
N LEU A 13 -14.98 -1.66 -67.00
CA LEU A 13 -13.84 -0.95 -67.62
C LEU A 13 -13.21 0.22 -66.84
N VAL A 14 -12.23 -0.12 -65.98
CA VAL A 14 -10.89 0.50 -66.05
C VAL A 14 -9.84 -0.58 -65.76
N ALA A 15 -9.05 -0.95 -66.77
CA ALA A 15 -7.89 -1.83 -66.62
C ALA A 15 -6.76 -1.33 -67.52
N GLN A 16 -5.65 -0.89 -66.90
CA GLN A 16 -4.24 -1.07 -67.28
C GLN A 16 -3.40 0.12 -66.80
N GLN A 17 -2.54 -0.09 -65.79
CA GLN A 17 -1.10 0.16 -65.92
C GLN A 17 -0.29 -0.36 -64.71
N GLN A 18 0.77 -1.11 -65.07
CA GLN A 18 2.06 -1.26 -64.40
C GLN A 18 2.17 -2.10 -63.10
N ARG A 19 2.69 -3.31 -63.32
CA ARG A 19 3.20 -4.27 -62.33
C ARG A 19 4.40 -3.68 -61.56
N ARG A 20 4.30 -3.64 -60.23
CA ARG A 20 5.43 -3.65 -59.28
C ARG A 20 5.41 -4.98 -58.51
N PRO A 21 6.57 -5.53 -58.12
CA PRO A 21 6.63 -6.88 -57.55
C PRO A 21 5.96 -6.91 -56.19
N SER A 22 5.13 -7.93 -55.95
CA SER A 22 4.51 -8.20 -54.66
C SER A 22 5.60 -8.46 -53.61
N ARG A 23 5.92 -7.44 -52.81
CA ARG A 23 6.47 -7.66 -51.47
C ARG A 23 5.36 -8.28 -50.63
N ARG A 24 5.22 -9.60 -50.74
CA ARG A 24 4.69 -10.43 -49.65
C ARG A 24 5.75 -10.31 -48.55
N ALA A 25 5.70 -9.21 -47.80
CA ALA A 25 6.41 -9.14 -46.54
C ALA A 25 5.83 -10.29 -45.71
N LEU A 26 6.64 -11.33 -45.52
CA LEU A 26 6.43 -12.30 -44.47
C LEU A 26 6.27 -11.49 -43.19
N ALA A 27 5.03 -11.38 -42.71
CA ALA A 27 4.79 -10.95 -41.34
C ALA A 27 5.67 -11.85 -40.46
N PRO A 28 6.49 -11.29 -39.57
CA PRO A 28 7.26 -12.13 -38.66
C PRO A 28 6.26 -13.00 -37.90
N ALA A 29 6.51 -14.31 -37.81
CA ALA A 29 5.70 -15.21 -37.01
C ALA A 29 5.56 -14.59 -35.61
N CYS A 30 4.34 -14.16 -35.30
CA CYS A 30 4.04 -13.24 -34.22
C CYS A 30 4.13 -13.99 -32.88
N ALA A 31 4.57 -13.30 -31.82
CA ALA A 31 4.47 -13.76 -30.43
C ALA A 31 3.01 -14.04 -29.98
N ALA A 32 2.02 -13.86 -30.85
CA ALA A 32 0.60 -13.99 -30.55
C ALA A 32 0.05 -15.42 -30.42
N ALA A 33 0.60 -16.41 -31.14
CA ALA A 33 0.12 -17.80 -31.02
C ALA A 33 0.39 -18.41 -29.63
N PRO A 34 1.60 -18.25 -29.03
CA PRO A 34 1.89 -18.76 -27.68
C PRO A 34 1.01 -18.14 -26.59
N VAL A 35 0.72 -16.83 -26.65
CA VAL A 35 -0.06 -16.15 -25.59
C VAL A 35 -1.50 -16.62 -25.57
N LYS A 36 -2.14 -16.67 -26.74
CA LYS A 36 -3.51 -17.20 -26.86
C LYS A 36 -3.58 -18.64 -26.38
N GLU A 37 -2.62 -19.48 -26.79
CA GLU A 37 -2.53 -20.86 -26.34
C GLU A 37 -2.38 -20.94 -24.82
N VAL A 38 -1.49 -20.16 -24.19
CA VAL A 38 -1.35 -20.14 -22.72
C VAL A 38 -2.65 -19.72 -22.03
N LEU A 39 -3.32 -18.68 -22.52
CA LEU A 39 -4.59 -18.21 -21.94
C LEU A 39 -5.71 -19.25 -22.07
N GLU A 40 -5.81 -19.90 -23.24
CA GLU A 40 -6.78 -20.98 -23.49
C GLU A 40 -6.44 -22.25 -22.70
N GLU A 41 -5.16 -22.62 -22.63
CA GLU A 41 -4.63 -23.75 -21.85
C GLU A 41 -4.83 -23.59 -20.36
N GLY A 42 -4.65 -22.38 -19.84
CA GLY A 42 -4.97 -22.07 -18.45
C GLY A 42 -6.44 -22.36 -18.11
N SER A 43 -7.34 -22.28 -19.10
CA SER A 43 -8.76 -22.60 -18.97
C SER A 43 -9.16 -24.02 -19.43
N LYS A 44 -8.22 -24.81 -19.97
CA LYS A 44 -8.51 -26.19 -20.41
C LYS A 44 -8.95 -27.02 -19.19
N GLY A 45 -10.11 -27.64 -19.32
CA GLY A 45 -10.72 -28.47 -18.26
C GLY A 45 -11.78 -27.76 -17.42
N PHE A 46 -11.95 -26.44 -17.56
CA PHE A 46 -13.05 -25.73 -16.90
C PHE A 46 -14.39 -26.13 -17.52
N LYS A 47 -15.24 -26.77 -16.73
CA LYS A 47 -16.61 -27.10 -17.14
C LYS A 47 -17.47 -25.85 -17.02
N THR A 48 -18.31 -25.57 -18.02
CA THR A 48 -19.29 -24.47 -17.97
C THR A 48 -20.53 -24.79 -17.14
N GLU A 49 -20.57 -25.97 -16.52
CA GLU A 49 -21.59 -26.31 -15.54
C GLU A 49 -21.44 -25.43 -14.30
N VAL A 50 -22.56 -24.82 -13.88
CA VAL A 50 -22.65 -23.95 -12.70
C VAL A 50 -23.31 -24.74 -11.57
N PRO A 51 -22.55 -25.21 -10.57
CA PRO A 51 -23.12 -25.86 -9.39
C PRO A 51 -24.16 -24.98 -8.70
N ALA A 52 -25.15 -25.63 -8.07
CA ALA A 52 -26.11 -24.93 -7.23
C ALA A 52 -25.41 -24.28 -6.02
N GLY A 53 -25.92 -23.12 -5.58
CA GLY A 53 -25.45 -22.42 -4.37
C GLY A 53 -24.19 -21.56 -4.54
N LEU A 54 -23.74 -21.31 -5.78
CA LEU A 54 -22.64 -20.37 -6.05
C LEU A 54 -23.07 -18.89 -5.91
N ASN A 55 -24.36 -18.61 -5.88
CA ASN A 55 -24.95 -17.27 -5.69
C ASN A 55 -25.01 -16.86 -4.21
N LYS A 56 -23.87 -16.94 -3.50
CA LYS A 56 -23.77 -16.70 -2.05
C LYS A 56 -24.32 -15.33 -1.61
N TYR A 57 -24.15 -14.30 -2.44
CA TYR A 57 -24.59 -12.95 -2.18
C TYR A 57 -25.88 -12.64 -2.94
N SER A 58 -25.93 -12.88 -4.25
CA SER A 58 -27.10 -12.48 -5.04
C SER A 58 -28.35 -13.29 -4.67
N GLY A 59 -28.16 -14.49 -4.11
CA GLY A 59 -29.24 -15.29 -3.51
C GLY A 59 -30.05 -14.54 -2.46
N HIS A 60 -29.47 -13.56 -1.76
CA HIS A 60 -30.19 -12.72 -0.80
C HIS A 60 -31.27 -11.87 -1.43
N ILE A 61 -31.13 -11.48 -2.70
CA ILE A 61 -32.11 -10.64 -3.42
C ILE A 61 -32.90 -11.41 -4.48
N THR A 62 -32.44 -12.59 -4.89
CA THR A 62 -33.12 -13.40 -5.91
C THR A 62 -33.98 -14.52 -5.36
N GLN A 63 -33.73 -15.05 -4.15
CA GLN A 63 -34.41 -16.25 -3.63
C GLN A 63 -35.58 -15.98 -2.65
N PRO A 64 -35.46 -15.06 -1.66
CA PRO A 64 -36.52 -14.90 -0.67
C PRO A 64 -37.79 -14.28 -1.27
N LYS A 65 -38.96 -14.81 -0.91
CA LYS A 65 -40.26 -14.20 -1.31
C LYS A 65 -40.42 -12.76 -0.82
N SER A 66 -39.79 -12.41 0.31
CA SER A 66 -39.76 -11.03 0.83
C SER A 66 -38.99 -10.05 -0.06
N GLN A 67 -38.20 -10.56 -1.01
CA GLN A 67 -37.40 -9.78 -1.95
C GLN A 67 -38.06 -9.67 -3.33
N GLY A 68 -39.40 -9.78 -3.39
CA GLY A 68 -40.16 -9.63 -4.63
C GLY A 68 -39.93 -8.30 -5.35
N ALA A 69 -39.67 -7.22 -4.61
CA ALA A 69 -39.32 -5.92 -5.21
C ALA A 69 -37.96 -5.97 -5.95
N SER A 70 -36.96 -6.60 -5.34
CA SER A 70 -35.63 -6.79 -5.93
C SER A 70 -35.71 -7.66 -7.19
N GLN A 71 -36.46 -8.77 -7.12
CA GLN A 71 -36.73 -9.64 -8.27
C GLN A 71 -37.43 -8.88 -9.41
N ALA A 72 -38.46 -8.08 -9.12
CA ALA A 72 -39.15 -7.27 -10.12
C ALA A 72 -38.23 -6.27 -10.84
N MET A 73 -37.35 -5.61 -10.09
CA MET A 73 -36.34 -4.72 -10.67
C MET A 73 -35.36 -5.48 -11.57
N LEU A 74 -34.90 -6.66 -11.15
CA LEU A 74 -34.01 -7.51 -11.94
C LEU A 74 -34.69 -8.01 -13.23
N TYR A 75 -35.94 -8.44 -13.18
CA TYR A 75 -36.71 -8.80 -14.39
C TYR A 75 -36.80 -7.63 -15.37
N ALA A 76 -37.01 -6.40 -14.88
CA ALA A 76 -37.05 -5.21 -15.73
C ALA A 76 -35.73 -4.91 -16.43
N THR A 77 -34.59 -5.40 -15.91
CA THR A 77 -33.28 -5.30 -16.59
C THR A 77 -33.07 -6.37 -17.68
N GLY A 78 -34.00 -7.31 -17.83
CA GLY A 78 -34.00 -8.35 -18.85
C GLY A 78 -33.56 -9.74 -18.36
N LEU A 79 -33.40 -9.95 -17.05
CA LEU A 79 -33.20 -11.29 -16.49
C LEU A 79 -34.48 -12.13 -16.60
N VAL A 80 -34.34 -13.45 -16.70
CA VAL A 80 -35.45 -14.42 -16.65
C VAL A 80 -35.40 -15.27 -15.38
N GLU A 81 -36.41 -16.11 -15.15
CA GLU A 81 -36.51 -16.93 -13.93
C GLU A 81 -35.30 -17.86 -13.77
N GLU A 82 -34.79 -18.41 -14.87
CA GLU A 82 -33.59 -19.24 -14.87
C GLU A 82 -32.32 -18.48 -14.46
N ASP A 83 -32.27 -17.16 -14.67
CA ASP A 83 -31.13 -16.32 -14.29
C ASP A 83 -31.07 -16.04 -12.79
N MET A 84 -32.21 -16.10 -12.09
CA MET A 84 -32.29 -15.80 -10.65
C MET A 84 -31.49 -16.77 -9.79
N ASN A 85 -31.21 -17.96 -10.32
CA ASN A 85 -30.40 -19.00 -9.67
C ASN A 85 -28.91 -18.93 -10.00
N LYS A 86 -28.51 -18.06 -10.94
CA LYS A 86 -27.12 -17.93 -11.38
C LYS A 86 -26.37 -16.90 -10.53
N PRO A 87 -25.06 -17.07 -10.29
CA PRO A 87 -24.24 -16.03 -9.71
C PRO A 87 -24.21 -14.77 -10.59
N GLN A 88 -24.26 -13.62 -9.95
CA GLN A 88 -24.20 -12.31 -10.58
C GLN A 88 -22.79 -11.73 -10.46
N VAL A 89 -22.17 -11.40 -11.59
CA VAL A 89 -20.83 -10.83 -11.67
C VAL A 89 -20.92 -9.35 -11.99
N GLY A 90 -20.44 -8.51 -11.06
CA GLY A 90 -20.23 -7.10 -11.29
C GLY A 90 -19.07 -6.90 -12.26
N ILE A 91 -19.29 -6.17 -13.35
CA ILE A 91 -18.24 -5.83 -14.32
C ILE A 91 -17.99 -4.33 -14.19
N SER A 92 -16.97 -3.96 -13.43
CA SER A 92 -16.68 -2.58 -13.05
C SER A 92 -15.63 -1.96 -13.99
N SER A 93 -16.08 -1.30 -15.06
CA SER A 93 -15.19 -0.55 -15.95
C SER A 93 -14.84 0.82 -15.37
N VAL A 94 -13.72 1.38 -15.82
CA VAL A 94 -13.32 2.77 -15.52
C VAL A 94 -13.26 3.57 -16.83
N TRP A 95 -14.33 3.49 -17.63
CA TRP A 95 -14.39 4.08 -18.97
C TRP A 95 -14.83 5.55 -18.95
N TRP A 96 -14.20 6.36 -19.79
CA TRP A 96 -14.70 7.64 -20.30
C TRP A 96 -13.94 8.02 -21.58
N GLU A 97 -14.51 8.91 -22.40
CA GLU A 97 -13.98 9.21 -23.74
C GLU A 97 -12.74 10.14 -23.75
N GLY A 98 -12.65 11.05 -22.78
CA GLY A 98 -11.64 12.11 -22.73
C GLY A 98 -10.22 11.68 -22.35
N ASN A 99 -9.89 10.38 -22.34
CA ASN A 99 -8.56 9.88 -22.03
C ASN A 99 -8.23 8.64 -22.88
N PRO A 100 -7.09 8.60 -23.60
CA PRO A 100 -6.70 7.41 -24.37
C PRO A 100 -6.56 6.16 -23.49
N CYS A 101 -6.18 6.31 -22.22
CA CYS A 101 -6.01 5.17 -21.32
C CYS A 101 -7.32 4.40 -21.05
N ASN A 102 -8.48 5.04 -21.26
CA ASN A 102 -9.78 4.52 -20.80
C ASN A 102 -10.86 4.45 -21.88
N MET A 103 -10.70 5.17 -23.00
CA MET A 103 -11.74 5.29 -24.05
C MET A 103 -12.22 3.97 -24.64
N HIS A 104 -11.40 2.91 -24.61
CA HIS A 104 -11.69 1.58 -25.15
C HIS A 104 -12.28 0.59 -24.11
N LEU A 105 -12.28 0.95 -22.82
CA LEU A 105 -12.64 0.01 -21.75
C LEU A 105 -14.11 -0.42 -21.78
N ASN A 106 -15.00 0.38 -22.36
CA ASN A 106 -16.41 0.01 -22.50
C ASN A 106 -16.61 -1.14 -23.50
N ASP A 107 -15.81 -1.17 -24.56
CA ASP A 107 -15.81 -2.25 -25.54
C ASP A 107 -15.23 -3.52 -24.93
N LEU A 108 -14.14 -3.40 -24.17
CA LEU A 108 -13.57 -4.52 -23.42
C LEU A 108 -14.56 -5.08 -22.38
N ALA A 109 -15.28 -4.21 -21.68
CA ALA A 109 -16.32 -4.63 -20.73
C ALA A 109 -17.48 -5.38 -21.41
N ALA A 110 -17.78 -5.09 -22.68
CA ALA A 110 -18.75 -5.85 -23.47
C ALA A 110 -18.23 -7.28 -23.77
N GLU A 111 -16.95 -7.44 -24.10
CA GLU A 111 -16.32 -8.75 -24.29
C GLU A 111 -16.29 -9.55 -22.98
N VAL A 112 -16.02 -8.91 -21.83
CA VAL A 112 -16.12 -9.54 -20.51
C VAL A 112 -17.54 -10.02 -20.24
N LYS A 113 -18.55 -9.19 -20.51
CA LYS A 113 -19.97 -9.57 -20.33
C LYS A 113 -20.32 -10.79 -21.19
N ALA A 114 -19.84 -10.84 -22.44
CA ALA A 114 -20.03 -12.00 -23.31
C ALA A 114 -19.37 -13.25 -22.72
N GLY A 115 -18.12 -13.14 -22.23
CA GLY A 115 -17.41 -14.24 -21.57
C GLY A 115 -18.11 -14.76 -20.30
N VAL A 116 -18.63 -13.86 -19.47
CA VAL A 116 -19.40 -14.20 -18.26
C VAL A 116 -20.68 -14.96 -18.63
N ALA A 117 -21.39 -14.52 -19.66
CA ALA A 117 -22.59 -15.20 -20.15
C ALA A 117 -22.27 -16.60 -20.73
N GLU A 118 -21.17 -16.74 -21.47
CA GLU A 118 -20.69 -18.03 -21.99
C GLU A 118 -20.32 -19.02 -20.88
N ALA A 119 -19.90 -18.52 -19.71
CA ALA A 119 -19.64 -19.32 -18.52
C ALA A 119 -20.92 -19.68 -17.74
N GLY A 120 -22.11 -19.31 -18.21
CA GLY A 120 -23.38 -19.60 -17.55
C GLY A 120 -23.70 -18.69 -16.36
N LEU A 121 -23.04 -17.54 -16.25
CA LEU A 121 -23.22 -16.54 -15.19
C LEU A 121 -23.98 -15.32 -15.71
N VAL A 122 -24.44 -14.46 -14.80
CA VAL A 122 -25.08 -13.18 -15.16
C VAL A 122 -24.08 -12.04 -15.04
N GLY A 123 -23.76 -11.37 -16.15
CA GLY A 123 -22.84 -10.23 -16.17
C GLY A 123 -23.57 -8.88 -16.12
N LEU A 124 -23.37 -8.11 -15.05
CA LEU A 124 -23.96 -6.80 -14.83
C LEU A 124 -22.89 -5.72 -14.83
N ARG A 125 -22.81 -4.98 -15.95
CA ARG A 125 -21.85 -3.89 -16.14
C ARG A 125 -22.25 -2.66 -15.36
N PHE A 126 -21.29 -2.05 -14.69
CA PHE A 126 -21.37 -0.71 -14.16
C PHE A 126 -20.03 -0.01 -14.36
N ASN A 127 -20.01 1.31 -14.20
CA ASN A 127 -18.83 2.11 -14.46
C ASN A 127 -18.54 3.01 -13.25
N THR A 128 -17.26 3.23 -12.96
CA THR A 128 -16.82 4.23 -11.99
C THR A 128 -16.00 5.32 -12.69
N ILE A 129 -15.73 6.40 -11.96
CA ILE A 129 -14.96 7.55 -12.47
C ILE A 129 -13.48 7.21 -12.61
N GLY A 130 -12.77 8.04 -13.34
CA GLY A 130 -11.31 8.13 -13.33
C GLY A 130 -10.88 9.53 -13.75
N VAL A 131 -9.57 9.78 -13.67
CA VAL A 131 -8.95 11.03 -14.09
C VAL A 131 -7.70 10.72 -14.92
N SER A 132 -7.33 11.63 -15.81
CA SER A 132 -6.14 11.48 -16.64
C SER A 132 -4.98 12.26 -16.03
N ASP A 133 -4.04 11.55 -15.40
CA ASP A 133 -2.81 12.15 -14.90
C ASP A 133 -2.09 12.94 -16.01
N GLY A 134 -2.01 12.39 -17.23
CA GLY A 134 -1.37 13.04 -18.37
C GLY A 134 -2.00 14.37 -18.78
N ILE A 135 -3.33 14.53 -18.67
CA ILE A 135 -4.02 15.80 -18.99
C ILE A 135 -3.94 16.77 -17.82
N SER A 136 -4.07 16.28 -16.58
CA SER A 136 -4.11 17.13 -15.38
C SER A 136 -2.76 17.69 -14.94
N MET A 137 -1.66 17.11 -15.46
CA MET A 137 -0.29 17.49 -15.12
C MET A 137 -0.03 18.98 -15.34
N GLY A 138 0.59 19.66 -14.35
CA GLY A 138 0.89 21.09 -14.42
C GLY A 138 -0.33 22.01 -14.24
N THR A 139 -1.41 21.52 -13.64
CA THR A 139 -2.63 22.30 -13.34
C THR A 139 -3.20 21.92 -11.97
N ASP A 140 -4.08 22.77 -11.40
CA ASP A 140 -4.86 22.48 -10.18
C ASP A 140 -5.61 21.14 -10.24
N GLY A 141 -5.92 20.65 -11.45
CA GLY A 141 -6.57 19.36 -11.66
C GLY A 141 -5.78 18.19 -11.08
N MET A 142 -4.45 18.30 -10.95
CA MET A 142 -3.59 17.24 -10.39
C MET A 142 -3.90 16.93 -8.92
N SER A 143 -4.45 17.91 -8.17
CA SER A 143 -4.95 17.71 -6.80
C SER A 143 -6.04 16.64 -6.72
N PHE A 144 -6.77 16.39 -7.82
CA PHE A 144 -7.83 15.40 -7.88
C PHE A 144 -7.34 14.02 -8.35
N SER A 145 -6.04 13.86 -8.66
CA SER A 145 -5.46 12.60 -9.14
C SER A 145 -5.49 11.52 -8.07
N LEU A 146 -4.65 11.62 -7.02
CA LEU A 146 -4.44 10.52 -6.07
C LEU A 146 -5.74 10.10 -5.38
N GLN A 147 -6.54 11.05 -4.92
CA GLN A 147 -7.82 10.79 -4.25
C GLN A 147 -8.85 10.07 -5.14
N SER A 148 -8.69 10.10 -6.47
CA SER A 148 -9.55 9.32 -7.35
C SER A 148 -9.39 7.81 -7.12
N ARG A 149 -8.21 7.36 -6.65
CA ARG A 149 -7.99 5.97 -6.20
C ARG A 149 -9.01 5.56 -5.15
N ASP A 150 -9.19 6.40 -4.14
CA ASP A 150 -10.07 6.13 -2.99
C ASP A 150 -11.54 6.22 -3.40
N ILE A 151 -11.90 7.20 -4.25
CA ILE A 151 -13.25 7.26 -4.82
C ILE A 151 -13.56 6.01 -5.65
N ILE A 152 -12.62 5.52 -6.46
CA ILE A 152 -12.80 4.29 -7.24
C ILE A 152 -13.02 3.10 -6.31
N ALA A 153 -12.22 2.99 -5.23
CA ALA A 153 -12.37 1.94 -4.24
C ALA A 153 -13.77 1.97 -3.60
N ASP A 154 -14.17 3.13 -3.09
CA ASP A 154 -15.47 3.35 -2.42
C ASP A 154 -16.65 3.12 -3.38
N SER A 155 -16.51 3.51 -4.65
CA SER A 155 -17.57 3.35 -5.66
C SER A 155 -17.83 1.89 -5.99
N ILE A 156 -16.78 1.08 -6.18
CA ILE A 156 -16.90 -0.35 -6.46
C ILE A 156 -17.43 -1.08 -5.23
N GLU A 157 -16.90 -0.77 -4.04
CA GLU A 157 -17.37 -1.30 -2.77
C GLU A 157 -18.87 -1.04 -2.55
N THR A 158 -19.32 0.19 -2.85
CA THR A 158 -20.72 0.59 -2.74
C THR A 158 -21.62 -0.23 -3.67
N VAL A 159 -21.30 -0.30 -4.96
CA VAL A 159 -22.15 -1.02 -5.94
C VAL A 159 -22.17 -2.53 -5.63
N MET A 160 -21.01 -3.13 -5.39
CA MET A 160 -20.93 -4.56 -5.07
C MET A 160 -21.72 -4.91 -3.81
N SER A 161 -21.64 -4.08 -2.76
CA SER A 161 -22.37 -4.31 -1.51
C SER A 161 -23.87 -4.10 -1.66
N ALA A 162 -24.29 -2.99 -2.26
CA ALA A 162 -25.71 -2.65 -2.42
C ALA A 162 -26.44 -3.61 -3.36
N GLN A 163 -25.78 -4.03 -4.44
CA GLN A 163 -26.37 -4.89 -5.47
C GLN A 163 -26.17 -6.40 -5.20
N TRP A 164 -25.49 -6.76 -4.11
CA TRP A 164 -25.27 -8.17 -3.72
C TRP A 164 -24.59 -9.03 -4.79
N TYR A 165 -23.73 -8.47 -5.64
CA TYR A 165 -23.03 -9.25 -6.66
C TYR A 165 -22.05 -10.25 -6.04
N ASP A 166 -21.99 -11.46 -6.59
CA ASP A 166 -21.21 -12.58 -6.05
C ASP A 166 -19.72 -12.48 -6.34
N ALA A 167 -19.37 -11.87 -7.48
CA ALA A 167 -18.01 -11.75 -7.97
C ALA A 167 -17.79 -10.42 -8.69
N ASN A 168 -16.53 -10.01 -8.86
CA ASN A 168 -16.19 -8.77 -9.56
C ASN A 168 -15.07 -8.96 -10.60
N ILE A 169 -15.27 -8.39 -11.79
CA ILE A 169 -14.21 -8.22 -12.80
C ILE A 169 -14.04 -6.74 -13.05
N SER A 170 -12.88 -6.18 -12.68
CA SER A 170 -12.59 -4.77 -12.91
C SER A 170 -11.74 -4.55 -14.15
N LEU A 171 -12.04 -3.48 -14.89
CA LEU A 171 -11.27 -3.04 -16.06
C LEU A 171 -10.69 -1.63 -15.85
N PRO A 172 -9.59 -1.50 -15.09
CA PRO A 172 -8.85 -0.24 -14.97
C PRO A 172 -7.88 -0.02 -16.14
N GLY A 173 -7.63 1.25 -16.48
CA GLY A 173 -6.75 1.62 -17.61
C GLY A 173 -5.69 2.68 -17.32
N CYS A 174 -5.87 3.52 -16.30
CA CYS A 174 -4.96 4.63 -15.97
C CYS A 174 -4.44 4.54 -14.54
N ASP A 175 -3.34 5.24 -14.25
CA ASP A 175 -2.51 5.18 -13.03
C ASP A 175 -3.26 4.80 -11.74
N LYS A 176 -4.21 5.64 -11.30
CA LYS A 176 -4.89 5.47 -10.01
C LYS A 176 -6.02 4.44 -10.03
N ASN A 177 -6.43 3.99 -11.22
CA ASN A 177 -7.56 3.07 -11.38
C ASN A 177 -7.21 1.67 -10.84
N MET A 178 -6.05 1.15 -11.20
CA MET A 178 -5.59 -0.20 -10.81
C MET A 178 -5.59 -0.39 -9.29
N PRO A 179 -4.89 0.45 -8.49
CA PRO A 179 -4.92 0.30 -7.03
C PRO A 179 -6.33 0.50 -6.46
N GLY A 180 -7.13 1.44 -6.97
CA GLY A 180 -8.50 1.64 -6.50
C GLY A 180 -9.38 0.39 -6.65
N THR A 181 -9.29 -0.30 -7.81
CA THR A 181 -10.02 -1.55 -8.03
C THR A 181 -9.57 -2.68 -7.10
N ILE A 182 -8.26 -2.79 -6.84
CA ILE A 182 -7.74 -3.85 -5.98
C ILE A 182 -8.07 -3.60 -4.51
N MET A 183 -8.04 -2.34 -4.06
CA MET A 183 -8.50 -1.95 -2.72
C MET A 183 -9.95 -2.36 -2.51
N ALA A 184 -10.86 -2.07 -3.45
CA ALA A 184 -12.26 -2.50 -3.36
C ALA A 184 -12.41 -4.03 -3.27
N MET A 185 -11.70 -4.78 -4.11
CA MET A 185 -11.72 -6.25 -4.10
C MET A 185 -11.27 -6.80 -2.75
N ALA A 186 -10.18 -6.25 -2.18
CA ALA A 186 -9.63 -6.67 -0.90
C ALA A 186 -10.55 -6.34 0.30
N ARG A 187 -11.24 -5.19 0.28
CA ARG A 187 -12.26 -4.79 1.27
C ARG A 187 -13.47 -5.74 1.24
N LEU A 188 -14.03 -5.98 0.05
CA LEU A 188 -15.20 -6.85 -0.15
C LEU A 188 -14.89 -8.33 0.09
N ASN A 189 -13.66 -8.74 -0.24
CA ASN A 189 -13.18 -10.12 -0.20
C ASN A 189 -14.14 -11.12 -0.89
N ARG A 190 -14.68 -10.76 -2.06
CA ARG A 190 -15.48 -11.64 -2.93
C ARG A 190 -14.62 -12.10 -4.11
N PRO A 191 -14.83 -13.31 -4.68
CA PRO A 191 -14.08 -13.78 -5.85
C PRO A 191 -13.96 -12.71 -6.92
N SER A 192 -12.72 -12.32 -7.25
CA SER A 192 -12.48 -11.17 -8.13
C SER A 192 -11.19 -11.32 -8.92
N LEU A 193 -11.13 -10.68 -10.09
CA LEU A 193 -9.90 -10.51 -10.87
C LEU A 193 -9.86 -9.15 -11.56
N MET A 194 -8.65 -8.66 -11.83
CA MET A 194 -8.40 -7.44 -12.59
C MET A 194 -8.01 -7.77 -14.04
N ILE A 195 -8.53 -6.99 -14.99
CA ILE A 195 -8.08 -7.00 -16.38
C ILE A 195 -7.52 -5.61 -16.70
N TYR A 196 -6.21 -5.51 -16.88
CA TYR A 196 -5.62 -4.23 -17.27
C TYR A 196 -6.05 -3.85 -18.70
N GLY A 197 -6.42 -2.60 -18.91
CA GLY A 197 -6.81 -2.06 -20.21
C GLY A 197 -5.74 -2.16 -21.30
N GLY A 198 -4.47 -2.26 -20.91
CA GLY A 198 -3.32 -2.40 -21.81
C GLY A 198 -2.59 -1.08 -22.05
N THR A 199 -1.30 -1.20 -22.40
CA THR A 199 -0.43 -0.08 -22.75
C THR A 199 -0.77 0.50 -24.13
N ILE A 200 -0.57 1.80 -24.30
CA ILE A 200 -0.56 2.46 -25.61
C ILE A 200 0.65 1.99 -26.42
N LYS A 201 0.53 1.97 -27.75
CA LYS A 201 1.67 1.79 -28.64
C LYS A 201 2.51 3.07 -28.72
N PRO A 202 3.83 2.97 -28.96
CA PRO A 202 4.66 4.16 -29.15
C PRO A 202 4.24 4.95 -30.39
N GLY A 203 4.36 6.28 -30.29
CA GLY A 203 4.20 7.21 -31.39
C GLY A 203 5.45 7.33 -32.26
N TYR A 204 5.31 7.95 -33.43
CA TYR A 204 6.42 8.18 -34.36
C TYR A 204 6.33 9.57 -34.98
N SER A 205 7.45 10.31 -34.96
CA SER A 205 7.56 11.61 -35.64
C SER A 205 7.37 11.46 -37.14
N LYS A 206 6.73 12.44 -37.78
CA LYS A 206 6.64 12.53 -39.25
C LYS A 206 7.75 13.40 -39.85
N MET A 207 8.47 14.15 -39.03
CA MET A 207 9.48 15.13 -39.47
C MET A 207 10.92 14.61 -39.50
N GLY A 208 11.17 13.36 -39.04
CA GLY A 208 12.40 12.65 -39.42
C GLY A 208 13.25 12.10 -38.28
N SER A 209 12.86 12.23 -37.01
CA SER A 209 13.47 11.37 -35.98
C SER A 209 12.90 9.96 -36.10
N ASN A 210 13.75 8.95 -36.31
CA ASN A 210 13.34 7.54 -36.19
C ASN A 210 13.05 7.13 -34.72
N ASP A 211 13.12 8.08 -33.79
CA ASP A 211 12.89 7.87 -32.37
C ASP A 211 11.41 7.68 -32.05
N THR A 212 11.16 6.87 -31.02
CA THR A 212 9.80 6.61 -30.53
C THR A 212 9.33 7.76 -29.65
N LEU A 213 8.14 8.26 -29.93
CA LEU A 213 7.47 9.28 -29.15
C LEU A 213 6.53 8.65 -28.12
N ASP A 214 6.40 9.31 -26.97
CA ASP A 214 5.44 9.01 -25.93
C ASP A 214 4.98 10.30 -25.22
N ILE A 215 4.15 10.18 -24.20
CA ILE A 215 3.65 11.35 -23.46
C ILE A 215 4.78 12.18 -22.82
N VAL A 216 5.90 11.57 -22.43
CA VAL A 216 7.06 12.30 -21.90
C VAL A 216 7.75 13.09 -22.99
N SER A 217 7.79 12.57 -24.23
CA SER A 217 8.24 13.35 -25.39
C SER A 217 7.41 14.62 -25.56
N ALA A 218 6.07 14.54 -25.42
CA ALA A 218 5.20 15.72 -25.47
C ALA A 218 5.50 16.71 -24.35
N PHE A 219 5.70 16.25 -23.11
CA PHE A 219 6.08 17.13 -21.99
C PHE A 219 7.43 17.81 -22.20
N GLN A 220 8.45 17.05 -22.61
CA GLN A 220 9.80 17.56 -22.87
C GLN A 220 9.86 18.51 -24.07
N SER A 221 8.94 18.39 -25.03
CA SER A 221 8.91 19.24 -26.22
C SER A 221 8.77 20.72 -25.90
N TYR A 222 8.05 21.09 -24.83
CA TYR A 222 7.95 22.49 -24.42
C TYR A 222 9.29 23.03 -23.91
N GLY A 223 9.96 22.29 -23.02
CA GLY A 223 11.29 22.65 -22.53
C GLY A 223 12.34 22.74 -23.65
N GLY A 224 12.28 21.82 -24.63
CA GLY A 224 13.12 21.86 -25.82
C GLY A 224 12.86 23.08 -26.70
N PHE A 225 11.60 23.48 -26.85
CA PHE A 225 11.21 24.67 -27.60
C PHE A 225 11.67 25.96 -26.92
N THR A 226 11.47 26.10 -25.61
CA THR A 226 11.90 27.27 -24.83
C THR A 226 13.42 27.41 -24.79
N ALA A 227 14.15 26.30 -24.78
CA ALA A 227 15.62 26.28 -24.86
C ALA A 227 16.17 26.49 -26.28
N GLY A 228 15.31 26.61 -27.30
CA GLY A 228 15.70 26.77 -28.70
C GLY A 228 16.31 25.51 -29.34
N LEU A 229 16.10 24.33 -28.74
CA LEU A 229 16.59 23.03 -29.24
C LEU A 229 15.71 22.45 -30.34
N ILE A 230 14.42 22.76 -30.32
CA ILE A 230 13.44 22.40 -31.37
C ILE A 230 12.62 23.62 -31.79
N ASN A 231 12.12 23.63 -33.01
CA ASN A 231 11.21 24.67 -33.51
C ASN A 231 9.71 24.32 -33.28
N GLU A 232 8.82 25.26 -33.57
CA GLU A 232 7.37 25.09 -33.34
C GLU A 232 6.75 23.98 -34.20
N ASP A 233 7.25 23.76 -35.43
CA ASP A 233 6.77 22.69 -36.30
C ASP A 233 7.14 21.31 -35.72
N GLU A 234 8.38 21.16 -35.24
CA GLU A 234 8.86 19.96 -34.56
C GLU A 234 8.08 19.70 -33.27
N ARG A 235 7.85 20.73 -32.45
CA ARG A 235 7.01 20.64 -31.23
C ARG A 235 5.59 20.18 -31.59
N CYS A 236 4.98 20.76 -32.61
CA CYS A 236 3.65 20.38 -33.08
C CYS A 236 3.60 18.94 -33.60
N ASP A 237 4.62 18.47 -34.31
CA ASP A 237 4.73 17.09 -34.76
C ASP A 237 4.83 16.12 -33.57
N ILE A 238 5.65 16.43 -32.57
CA ILE A 238 5.76 15.62 -31.35
C ILE A 238 4.40 15.50 -30.66
N VAL A 239 3.74 16.63 -30.39
CA VAL A 239 2.43 16.66 -29.71
C VAL A 239 1.37 15.84 -30.47
N ARG A 240 1.30 15.97 -31.80
CA ARG A 240 0.27 15.29 -32.62
C ARG A 240 0.48 13.79 -32.75
N ASN A 241 1.70 13.29 -32.56
CA ASN A 241 2.02 11.88 -32.82
C ASN A 241 2.44 11.11 -31.56
N SER A 242 2.53 11.74 -30.38
CA SER A 242 2.95 11.09 -29.12
C SER A 242 1.94 10.07 -28.57
N CYS A 243 0.64 10.25 -28.84
CA CYS A 243 -0.43 9.37 -28.37
C CYS A 243 -1.24 8.85 -29.55
N PRO A 244 -0.81 7.76 -30.22
CA PRO A 244 -1.40 7.32 -31.48
C PRO A 244 -2.76 6.61 -31.36
N GLY A 245 -3.20 6.26 -30.15
CA GLY A 245 -4.42 5.47 -29.95
C GLY A 245 -4.73 5.19 -28.48
N PRO A 246 -5.62 4.22 -28.19
CA PRO A 246 -6.00 3.86 -26.83
C PRO A 246 -4.87 3.11 -26.08
N GLY A 247 -4.93 3.19 -24.75
CA GLY A 247 -4.01 2.52 -23.82
C GLY A 247 -3.29 3.47 -22.87
N ALA A 248 -2.76 2.94 -21.77
CA ALA A 248 -2.04 3.72 -20.77
C ALA A 248 -0.64 4.13 -21.25
N CYS A 249 0.01 5.06 -20.55
CA CYS A 249 1.36 5.55 -20.88
C CYS A 249 2.37 4.40 -21.08
N GLY A 250 3.15 4.44 -22.18
CA GLY A 250 3.93 3.30 -22.66
C GLY A 250 5.15 2.87 -21.85
N GLY A 251 5.75 3.79 -21.10
CA GLY A 251 6.91 3.51 -20.23
C GLY A 251 6.52 2.77 -18.94
N MET A 252 7.50 2.44 -18.11
CA MET A 252 7.33 1.90 -16.76
C MET A 252 6.96 3.01 -15.76
N TYR A 253 5.91 3.77 -16.09
CA TYR A 253 5.26 4.73 -15.20
C TYR A 253 4.28 3.99 -14.26
N THR A 254 3.48 4.72 -13.49
CA THR A 254 2.60 4.11 -12.47
C THR A 254 1.65 3.09 -13.07
N ALA A 255 1.01 3.36 -14.23
CA ALA A 255 0.08 2.43 -14.84
C ALA A 255 0.69 1.04 -15.12
N ASN A 256 1.79 0.99 -15.88
CA ASN A 256 2.46 -0.25 -16.21
C ASN A 256 3.16 -0.88 -14.99
N THR A 257 3.66 -0.06 -14.06
CA THR A 257 4.22 -0.56 -12.79
C THR A 257 3.16 -1.30 -11.98
N MET A 258 2.00 -0.68 -11.77
CA MET A 258 0.90 -1.29 -11.01
C MET A 258 0.30 -2.48 -11.73
N ALA A 259 0.12 -2.41 -13.05
CA ALA A 259 -0.36 -3.57 -13.82
C ALA A 259 0.57 -4.78 -13.66
N THR A 260 1.88 -4.55 -13.78
CA THR A 260 2.91 -5.61 -13.63
C THR A 260 2.96 -6.14 -12.19
N ALA A 261 2.91 -5.24 -11.20
CA ALA A 261 2.88 -5.61 -9.79
C ALA A 261 1.64 -6.44 -9.43
N ILE A 262 0.46 -6.10 -9.98
CA ILE A 262 -0.81 -6.78 -9.71
C ILE A 262 -0.89 -8.14 -10.42
N GLU A 263 -0.35 -8.26 -11.63
CA GLU A 263 -0.18 -9.57 -12.28
C GLU A 263 0.74 -10.49 -11.45
N THR A 264 1.83 -9.93 -10.92
CA THR A 264 2.80 -10.65 -10.07
C THR A 264 2.21 -11.03 -8.70
N LEU A 265 1.37 -10.17 -8.13
CA LEU A 265 0.57 -10.43 -6.93
C LEU A 265 -0.42 -11.59 -7.15
N GLY A 266 -0.72 -11.92 -8.40
CA GLY A 266 -1.64 -12.99 -8.77
C GLY A 266 -3.09 -12.54 -8.95
N MET A 267 -3.38 -11.23 -9.01
CA MET A 267 -4.73 -10.68 -9.13
C MET A 267 -5.17 -10.39 -10.57
N SER A 268 -4.29 -10.64 -11.55
CA SER A 268 -4.59 -10.60 -12.99
C SER A 268 -4.21 -11.92 -13.65
N LEU A 269 -4.79 -12.19 -14.82
CA LEU A 269 -4.36 -13.33 -15.64
C LEU A 269 -2.93 -13.08 -16.18
N PRO A 270 -2.15 -14.14 -16.43
CA PRO A 270 -0.86 -14.01 -17.11
C PRO A 270 -1.00 -13.20 -18.40
N TYR A 271 -0.01 -12.35 -18.68
CA TYR A 271 0.06 -11.41 -19.81
C TYR A 271 -0.82 -10.15 -19.71
N SER A 272 -1.75 -10.06 -18.76
CA SER A 272 -2.67 -8.92 -18.63
C SER A 272 -1.94 -7.57 -18.66
N SER A 273 -0.82 -7.46 -17.95
CA SER A 273 -0.05 -6.22 -17.80
C SER A 273 0.76 -5.83 -19.03
N SER A 274 1.07 -6.80 -19.90
CA SER A 274 2.00 -6.59 -21.03
C SER A 274 1.29 -6.53 -22.40
N THR A 275 0.10 -7.13 -22.53
CA THR A 275 -0.67 -7.07 -23.78
C THR A 275 -1.13 -5.64 -24.09
N PRO A 276 -0.73 -5.05 -25.24
CA PRO A 276 -1.16 -3.70 -25.63
C PRO A 276 -2.68 -3.57 -25.78
N ALA A 277 -3.20 -2.36 -25.57
CA ALA A 277 -4.65 -2.10 -25.56
C ALA A 277 -5.36 -2.48 -26.88
N GLU A 278 -4.69 -2.23 -28.01
CA GLU A 278 -5.21 -2.55 -29.34
C GLU A 278 -4.87 -3.97 -29.83
N ASP A 279 -4.12 -4.74 -29.05
CA ASP A 279 -3.80 -6.10 -29.45
C ASP A 279 -5.06 -6.98 -29.37
N PRO A 280 -5.38 -7.77 -30.42
CA PRO A 280 -6.53 -8.67 -30.40
C PRO A 280 -6.55 -9.63 -29.19
N LEU A 281 -5.39 -9.97 -28.62
CA LEU A 281 -5.27 -10.81 -27.43
C LEU A 281 -5.95 -10.19 -26.21
N LYS A 282 -6.04 -8.86 -26.11
CA LYS A 282 -6.73 -8.19 -25.01
C LYS A 282 -8.22 -8.53 -24.98
N ARG A 283 -8.86 -8.65 -26.15
CA ARG A 283 -10.26 -9.09 -26.27
C ARG A 283 -10.41 -10.57 -25.91
N VAL A 284 -9.44 -11.40 -26.29
CA VAL A 284 -9.41 -12.83 -25.93
C VAL A 284 -9.33 -13.00 -24.41
N GLU A 285 -8.45 -12.27 -23.75
CA GLU A 285 -8.34 -12.22 -22.29
C GLU A 285 -9.68 -11.82 -21.64
N CYS A 286 -10.30 -10.75 -22.13
CA CYS A 286 -11.61 -10.27 -21.64
C CYS A 286 -12.68 -11.36 -21.71
N ARG A 287 -12.76 -12.08 -22.84
CA ARG A 287 -13.75 -13.16 -23.02
C ARG A 287 -13.44 -14.37 -22.14
N LEU A 288 -12.17 -14.71 -21.92
CA LEU A 288 -11.77 -15.83 -21.07
C LEU A 288 -12.00 -15.57 -19.57
N ALA A 289 -12.03 -14.31 -19.14
CA ALA A 289 -12.23 -13.93 -17.75
C ALA A 289 -13.51 -14.52 -17.13
N GLY A 290 -14.57 -14.72 -17.93
CA GLY A 290 -15.79 -15.39 -17.48
C GLY A 290 -15.57 -16.83 -16.99
N ARG A 291 -14.67 -17.58 -17.63
CA ARG A 291 -14.33 -18.95 -17.20
C ARG A 291 -13.52 -18.95 -15.91
N TYR A 292 -12.55 -18.02 -15.79
CA TYR A 292 -11.74 -17.91 -14.59
C TYR A 292 -12.56 -17.47 -13.38
N VAL A 293 -13.46 -16.48 -13.52
CA VAL A 293 -14.31 -16.04 -12.40
C VAL A 293 -15.27 -17.15 -11.95
N LEU A 294 -15.78 -17.98 -12.87
CA LEU A 294 -16.57 -19.16 -12.53
C LEU A 294 -15.76 -20.15 -11.66
N GLU A 295 -14.51 -20.42 -12.02
CA GLU A 295 -13.65 -21.32 -11.25
C GLU A 295 -13.28 -20.73 -9.88
N LEU A 296 -13.05 -19.42 -9.79
CA LEU A 296 -12.86 -18.74 -8.50
C LEU A 296 -14.10 -18.87 -7.61
N LEU A 297 -15.30 -18.71 -8.17
CA LEU A 297 -16.56 -18.93 -7.45
C LEU A 297 -16.71 -20.38 -6.97
N LYS A 298 -16.43 -21.37 -7.83
CA LYS A 298 -16.50 -22.80 -7.48
C LYS A 298 -15.56 -23.18 -6.35
N LYS A 299 -14.32 -22.65 -6.39
CA LYS A 299 -13.29 -22.91 -5.37
C LYS A 299 -13.37 -21.96 -4.18
N ASP A 300 -14.25 -20.97 -4.23
CA ASP A 300 -14.33 -19.86 -3.28
C ASP A 300 -12.98 -19.16 -3.03
N ILE A 301 -12.18 -19.00 -4.07
CA ILE A 301 -10.89 -18.29 -3.99
C ILE A 301 -11.19 -16.79 -4.00
N LYS A 302 -10.79 -16.11 -2.93
CA LYS A 302 -11.05 -14.69 -2.70
C LYS A 302 -9.74 -13.88 -2.73
N PRO A 303 -9.83 -12.55 -2.89
CA PRO A 303 -8.66 -11.67 -2.93
C PRO A 303 -7.68 -11.87 -1.77
N ARG A 304 -8.16 -12.05 -0.53
CA ARG A 304 -7.27 -12.25 0.63
C ARG A 304 -6.60 -13.63 0.68
N ASP A 305 -7.10 -14.60 -0.08
CA ASP A 305 -6.43 -15.90 -0.25
C ASP A 305 -5.22 -15.80 -1.21
N ILE A 306 -5.25 -14.81 -2.12
CA ILE A 306 -4.22 -14.53 -3.13
C ILE A 306 -3.21 -13.50 -2.62
N MET A 307 -3.71 -12.38 -2.12
CA MET A 307 -2.94 -11.20 -1.72
C MET A 307 -2.29 -11.38 -0.34
N THR A 308 -1.41 -12.37 -0.22
CA THR A 308 -0.66 -12.69 0.99
C THR A 308 0.59 -11.82 1.12
N ARG A 309 1.22 -11.84 2.29
CA ARG A 309 2.51 -11.16 2.53
C ARG A 309 3.59 -11.58 1.51
N ALA A 310 3.67 -12.86 1.17
CA ALA A 310 4.60 -13.37 0.17
C ALA A 310 4.29 -12.85 -1.24
N ALA A 311 3.01 -12.75 -1.60
CA ALA A 311 2.59 -12.19 -2.88
C ALA A 311 2.92 -10.69 -3.00
N PHE A 312 2.74 -9.92 -1.91
CA PHE A 312 3.18 -8.53 -1.85
C PHE A 312 4.71 -8.40 -1.97
N GLU A 313 5.47 -9.33 -1.39
CA GLU A 313 6.93 -9.36 -1.58
C GLU A 313 7.32 -9.63 -3.03
N ASN A 314 6.65 -10.57 -3.72
CA ASN A 314 6.84 -10.77 -5.16
C ASN A 314 6.53 -9.49 -5.97
N ALA A 315 5.44 -8.78 -5.61
CA ALA A 315 5.08 -7.52 -6.24
C ALA A 315 6.15 -6.44 -6.04
N MET A 316 6.77 -6.36 -4.85
CA MET A 316 7.90 -5.46 -4.62
C MET A 316 9.14 -5.86 -5.44
N VAL A 317 9.44 -7.16 -5.53
CA VAL A 317 10.59 -7.67 -6.30
C VAL A 317 10.48 -7.26 -7.77
N ILE A 318 9.32 -7.46 -8.40
CA ILE A 318 9.17 -7.09 -9.81
C ILE A 318 9.27 -5.56 -10.01
N VAL A 319 8.74 -4.75 -9.09
CA VAL A 319 8.86 -3.28 -9.14
C VAL A 319 10.32 -2.85 -9.12
N MET A 320 11.15 -3.45 -8.26
CA MET A 320 12.58 -3.15 -8.21
C MET A 320 13.30 -3.61 -9.49
N ALA A 321 13.03 -4.84 -9.92
CA ALA A 321 13.65 -5.44 -11.11
C ALA A 321 13.35 -4.65 -12.39
N THR A 322 12.14 -4.10 -12.51
CA THR A 322 11.70 -3.41 -13.73
C THR A 322 11.87 -1.89 -13.72
N GLY A 323 12.39 -1.28 -12.66
CA GLY A 323 12.57 0.17 -12.66
C GLY A 323 11.28 0.96 -12.36
N GLY A 324 10.32 0.34 -11.65
CA GLY A 324 8.97 0.85 -11.41
C GLY A 324 8.85 2.25 -10.78
N SER A 325 7.65 2.81 -10.83
CA SER A 325 7.36 4.13 -10.24
C SER A 325 7.45 4.13 -8.71
N THR A 326 7.89 5.25 -8.12
CA THR A 326 7.85 5.50 -6.66
C THR A 326 6.41 5.46 -6.11
N ASN A 327 5.41 5.79 -6.94
CA ASN A 327 3.98 5.69 -6.59
C ASN A 327 3.57 4.25 -6.20
N ALA A 328 4.30 3.23 -6.66
CA ALA A 328 4.03 1.84 -6.29
C ALA A 328 4.15 1.61 -4.78
N VAL A 329 5.01 2.37 -4.08
CA VAL A 329 5.14 2.31 -2.62
C VAL A 329 3.81 2.67 -1.95
N LEU A 330 3.21 3.81 -2.32
CA LEU A 330 1.93 4.26 -1.79
C LEU A 330 0.81 3.25 -2.06
N HIS A 331 0.76 2.77 -3.30
CA HIS A 331 -0.31 1.91 -3.77
C HIS A 331 -0.26 0.51 -3.17
N LEU A 332 0.92 -0.12 -3.09
CA LEU A 332 1.06 -1.43 -2.48
C LEU A 332 0.81 -1.41 -0.97
N ILE A 333 1.21 -0.36 -0.26
CA ILE A 333 0.86 -0.16 1.16
C ILE A 333 -0.66 -0.04 1.32
N ALA A 334 -1.34 0.77 0.52
CA ALA A 334 -2.79 0.93 0.57
C ALA A 334 -3.55 -0.38 0.25
N MET A 335 -3.06 -1.14 -0.73
CA MET A 335 -3.60 -2.46 -1.09
C MET A 335 -3.41 -3.48 0.04
N ALA A 336 -2.21 -3.58 0.64
CA ALA A 336 -1.96 -4.44 1.80
C ALA A 336 -2.87 -4.08 2.98
N ARG A 337 -3.03 -2.76 3.18
CA ARG A 337 -4.11 -2.07 3.92
C ARG A 337 -5.44 -2.80 3.93
N SER A 338 -6.00 -2.84 2.72
CA SER A 338 -7.34 -3.34 2.43
C SER A 338 -7.48 -4.84 2.70
N CYS A 339 -6.36 -5.57 2.71
CA CYS A 339 -6.28 -6.98 3.11
C CYS A 339 -6.14 -7.19 4.63
N GLY A 340 -5.91 -6.13 5.41
CA GLY A 340 -5.55 -6.24 6.83
C GLY A 340 -4.11 -6.70 7.05
N LEU A 341 -3.22 -6.47 6.08
CA LEU A 341 -1.80 -6.79 6.16
C LEU A 341 -0.98 -5.53 6.45
N ASP A 342 0.04 -5.69 7.30
CA ASP A 342 1.03 -4.64 7.50
C ASP A 342 2.13 -4.75 6.42
N LEU A 343 2.43 -3.62 5.78
CA LEU A 343 3.48 -3.47 4.79
C LEU A 343 4.07 -2.06 5.00
N THR A 344 5.37 -2.00 5.28
CA THR A 344 6.03 -0.75 5.70
C THR A 344 7.04 -0.28 4.67
N LEU A 345 7.53 0.96 4.81
CA LEU A 345 8.61 1.46 3.96
C LEU A 345 9.88 0.59 4.07
N ASP A 346 10.20 0.08 5.26
CA ASP A 346 11.37 -0.79 5.47
C ASP A 346 11.29 -2.10 4.69
N ASP A 347 10.08 -2.60 4.42
CA ASP A 347 9.89 -3.77 3.57
C ASP A 347 10.35 -3.51 2.13
N PHE A 348 10.09 -2.30 1.59
CA PHE A 348 10.59 -1.89 0.28
C PHE A 348 12.10 -1.77 0.27
N GLN A 349 12.70 -1.19 1.32
CA GLN A 349 14.16 -1.07 1.39
C GLN A 349 14.82 -2.44 1.40
N ARG A 350 14.33 -3.38 2.23
CA ARG A 350 14.87 -4.75 2.30
C ARG A 350 14.80 -5.47 0.96
N VAL A 351 13.74 -5.26 0.17
CA VAL A 351 13.64 -5.81 -1.19
C VAL A 351 14.55 -5.07 -2.15
N SER A 352 14.63 -3.74 -2.08
CA SER A 352 15.52 -2.92 -2.91
C SER A 352 16.99 -3.31 -2.74
N ASP A 353 17.43 -3.57 -1.51
CA ASP A 353 18.82 -3.95 -1.20
C ASP A 353 19.25 -5.26 -1.89
N ARG A 354 18.31 -6.20 -2.09
CA ARG A 354 18.61 -7.54 -2.61
C ARG A 354 18.25 -7.76 -4.08
N VAL A 355 17.44 -6.90 -4.69
CA VAL A 355 16.94 -7.09 -6.07
C VAL A 355 17.63 -6.13 -7.04
N PRO A 356 18.42 -6.61 -8.01
CA PRO A 356 19.02 -5.77 -9.02
C PRO A 356 17.99 -5.15 -9.97
N PHE A 357 18.24 -3.91 -10.41
CA PHE A 357 17.47 -3.27 -11.46
C PHE A 357 17.97 -3.73 -12.84
N ILE A 358 17.12 -4.41 -13.61
CA ILE A 358 17.51 -5.10 -14.85
C ILE A 358 16.75 -4.68 -16.11
N ALA A 359 15.60 -4.03 -16.01
CA ALA A 359 14.84 -3.67 -17.20
C ALA A 359 15.28 -2.32 -17.80
N ASP A 360 15.70 -2.32 -19.07
CA ASP A 360 16.07 -1.12 -19.82
C ASP A 360 14.81 -0.40 -20.35
N LEU A 361 13.91 -0.01 -19.45
CA LEU A 361 12.61 0.58 -19.78
C LEU A 361 12.58 2.07 -19.45
N LYS A 362 11.96 2.87 -20.32
CA LYS A 362 11.64 4.27 -20.04
C LYS A 362 10.87 4.36 -18.71
N PRO A 363 11.12 5.38 -17.87
CA PRO A 363 11.96 6.55 -18.14
C PRO A 363 13.45 6.34 -17.89
N SER A 364 13.87 5.25 -17.25
CA SER A 364 15.28 5.02 -16.89
C SER A 364 16.13 4.43 -18.03
N GLY A 365 15.46 3.80 -18.99
CA GLY A 365 16.06 3.09 -20.10
C GLY A 365 15.43 3.43 -21.45
N LYS A 366 15.68 2.59 -22.46
CA LYS A 366 15.33 2.86 -23.86
C LYS A 366 13.93 2.35 -24.29
N TYR A 367 13.54 1.17 -23.81
CA TYR A 367 12.40 0.42 -24.33
C TYR A 367 11.08 0.78 -23.64
N VAL A 368 9.96 0.31 -24.19
CA VAL A 368 8.60 0.49 -23.64
C VAL A 368 7.91 -0.85 -23.38
N MET A 369 6.73 -0.84 -22.74
CA MET A 369 6.00 -2.07 -22.40
C MET A 369 5.63 -2.93 -23.64
N GLU A 370 5.44 -2.32 -24.81
CA GLU A 370 5.24 -3.07 -26.06
C GLU A 370 6.45 -3.96 -26.40
N ASP A 371 7.67 -3.55 -26.05
CA ASP A 371 8.86 -4.35 -26.28
C ASP A 371 8.97 -5.51 -25.28
N VAL A 372 8.50 -5.32 -24.04
CA VAL A 372 8.34 -6.40 -23.05
C VAL A 372 7.37 -7.45 -23.58
N HIS A 373 6.26 -7.04 -24.19
CA HIS A 373 5.32 -7.97 -24.84
C HIS A 373 6.01 -8.82 -25.93
N LYS A 374 6.79 -8.18 -26.81
CA LYS A 374 7.48 -8.85 -27.94
C LYS A 374 8.52 -9.90 -27.52
N ILE A 375 9.08 -9.80 -26.32
CA ILE A 375 10.13 -10.72 -25.82
C ILE A 375 9.58 -11.84 -24.92
N GLY A 376 8.25 -11.92 -24.72
CA GLY A 376 7.62 -12.94 -23.88
C GLY A 376 6.73 -12.40 -22.75
N GLY A 377 6.54 -11.08 -22.67
CA GLY A 377 5.65 -10.44 -21.70
C GLY A 377 6.13 -10.51 -20.26
N THR A 378 5.30 -10.02 -19.34
CA THR A 378 5.55 -10.11 -17.89
C THR A 378 5.79 -11.54 -17.40
N PRO A 379 5.07 -12.58 -17.89
CA PRO A 379 5.34 -13.95 -17.47
C PRO A 379 6.77 -14.42 -17.77
N ALA A 380 7.37 -14.01 -18.88
CA ALA A 380 8.76 -14.35 -19.19
C ALA A 380 9.75 -13.72 -18.18
N VAL A 381 9.49 -12.47 -17.74
CA VAL A 381 10.28 -11.79 -16.71
C VAL A 381 10.13 -12.51 -15.37
N LEU A 382 8.89 -12.86 -14.98
CA LEU A 382 8.63 -13.58 -13.73
C LEU A 382 9.26 -14.96 -13.71
N LYS A 383 9.22 -15.68 -14.84
CA LYS A 383 9.90 -16.98 -14.98
C LYS A 383 11.41 -16.85 -14.78
N TYR A 384 12.02 -15.83 -15.39
CA TYR A 384 13.44 -15.53 -15.21
C TYR A 384 13.82 -15.26 -13.75
N LEU A 385 12.99 -14.49 -13.02
CA LEU A 385 13.18 -14.18 -11.59
C LEU A 385 12.93 -15.41 -10.69
N LEU A 386 11.95 -16.26 -11.04
CA LEU A 386 11.64 -17.49 -10.32
C LEU A 386 12.79 -18.50 -10.41
N GLU A 387 13.35 -18.71 -11.61
CA GLU A 387 14.50 -19.59 -11.83
C GLU A 387 15.76 -19.16 -11.05
N ARG A 388 15.82 -17.90 -10.64
CA ARG A 388 16.89 -17.29 -9.85
C ARG A 388 16.54 -17.14 -8.37
N ASN A 389 15.42 -17.73 -7.93
CA ASN A 389 14.95 -17.72 -6.54
C ASN A 389 14.74 -16.31 -5.96
N LEU A 390 14.36 -15.33 -6.79
CA LEU A 390 14.07 -13.97 -6.32
C LEU A 390 12.62 -13.77 -5.89
N ILE A 391 11.70 -14.60 -6.41
CA ILE A 391 10.27 -14.59 -6.11
C ILE A 391 9.81 -15.97 -5.61
N ASP A 392 8.76 -15.97 -4.79
CA ASP A 392 8.10 -17.17 -4.28
C ASP A 392 7.03 -17.66 -5.28
N GLY A 393 7.32 -18.81 -5.92
CA GLY A 393 6.40 -19.43 -6.87
C GLY A 393 5.17 -20.11 -6.26
N SER A 394 5.10 -20.29 -4.95
CA SER A 394 4.00 -21.01 -4.27
C SER A 394 2.73 -20.17 -4.10
N CYS A 395 2.81 -18.86 -4.35
CA CYS A 395 1.68 -17.94 -4.20
C CYS A 395 0.51 -18.31 -5.14
N LEU A 396 -0.70 -18.40 -4.60
CA LEU A 396 -1.94 -18.64 -5.36
C LEU A 396 -2.28 -17.44 -6.26
N THR A 397 -2.92 -17.67 -7.41
CA THR A 397 -3.38 -16.61 -8.32
C THR A 397 -4.84 -16.78 -8.72
N VAL A 398 -5.39 -15.78 -9.44
CA VAL A 398 -6.74 -15.79 -10.01
C VAL A 398 -6.99 -16.91 -11.04
N THR A 399 -5.96 -17.63 -11.48
CA THR A 399 -6.15 -18.84 -12.31
C THR A 399 -6.57 -20.06 -11.47
N GLY A 400 -6.53 -19.95 -10.14
CA GLY A 400 -6.74 -21.06 -9.21
C GLY A 400 -5.57 -22.05 -9.16
N LYS A 401 -4.40 -21.62 -9.66
CA LYS A 401 -3.10 -22.31 -9.62
C LYS A 401 -2.06 -21.40 -8.94
N THR A 402 -0.93 -21.96 -8.58
CA THR A 402 0.22 -21.20 -8.07
C THR A 402 0.92 -20.42 -9.18
N LEU A 403 1.68 -19.39 -8.81
CA LEU A 403 2.49 -18.61 -9.74
C LEU A 403 3.47 -19.51 -10.52
N ALA A 404 4.14 -20.45 -9.87
CA ALA A 404 5.05 -21.39 -10.52
C ALA A 404 4.34 -22.28 -11.56
N GLU A 405 3.15 -22.80 -11.25
CA GLU A 405 2.38 -23.61 -12.20
C GLU A 405 1.97 -22.81 -13.44
N ASN A 406 1.58 -21.54 -13.27
CA ASN A 406 1.26 -20.66 -14.39
C ASN A 406 2.51 -20.38 -15.26
N LEU A 407 3.65 -20.09 -14.64
CA LEU A 407 4.89 -19.76 -15.35
C LEU A 407 5.54 -20.98 -16.02
N ALA A 408 5.26 -22.19 -15.54
CA ALA A 408 5.74 -23.42 -16.17
C ALA A 408 5.27 -23.55 -17.62
N THR A 409 4.02 -23.15 -17.90
CA THR A 409 3.43 -23.18 -19.25
C THR A 409 3.82 -22.01 -20.14
N CYS A 410 4.37 -20.93 -19.58
CA CYS A 410 4.75 -19.75 -20.35
C CYS A 410 6.14 -19.93 -21.01
N PRO A 411 6.36 -19.42 -22.24
CA PRO A 411 7.70 -19.27 -22.79
C PRO A 411 8.57 -18.35 -21.91
N GLY A 412 9.87 -18.63 -21.87
CA GLY A 412 10.86 -17.75 -21.25
C GLY A 412 11.17 -16.51 -22.09
N LEU A 413 12.12 -15.70 -21.62
CA LEU A 413 12.61 -14.54 -22.37
C LEU A 413 13.19 -14.98 -23.72
N LYS A 414 12.83 -14.27 -24.79
CA LYS A 414 13.34 -14.52 -26.13
C LYS A 414 14.88 -14.43 -26.17
N GLU A 415 15.52 -15.40 -26.83
CA GLU A 415 16.98 -15.41 -26.97
C GLU A 415 17.50 -14.12 -27.65
N GLY A 416 18.59 -13.57 -27.11
CA GLY A 416 19.25 -12.36 -27.63
C GLY A 416 18.50 -11.04 -27.41
N GLN A 417 17.41 -11.03 -26.65
CA GLN A 417 16.70 -9.79 -26.29
C GLN A 417 17.58 -8.85 -25.43
N GLN A 418 17.33 -7.55 -25.52
CA GLN A 418 18.10 -6.49 -24.83
C GLN A 418 17.26 -5.64 -23.86
N VAL A 419 15.98 -5.97 -23.69
CA VAL A 419 15.03 -5.21 -22.87
C VAL A 419 15.20 -5.54 -21.39
N ILE A 420 15.47 -6.80 -21.05
CA ILE A 420 15.69 -7.30 -19.69
C ILE A 420 17.14 -7.80 -19.61
N LEU A 421 17.99 -7.07 -18.89
CA LEU A 421 19.40 -7.44 -18.76
C LEU A 421 19.57 -8.65 -17.83
N PRO A 422 20.65 -9.43 -18.00
CA PRO A 422 21.01 -10.48 -17.06
C PRO A 422 21.31 -9.94 -15.65
N LEU A 423 20.99 -10.71 -14.59
CA LEU A 423 21.32 -10.35 -13.20
C LEU A 423 22.83 -10.18 -12.97
N GLU A 424 23.65 -10.83 -13.80
CA GLU A 424 25.11 -10.76 -13.75
C GLU A 424 25.64 -9.43 -14.29
N THR A 425 24.87 -8.76 -15.15
CA THR A 425 25.19 -7.45 -15.73
C THR A 425 23.97 -6.52 -15.63
N PRO A 426 23.52 -6.21 -14.40
CA PRO A 426 22.31 -5.41 -14.20
C PRO A 426 22.61 -3.92 -14.49
N ILE A 427 21.56 -3.12 -14.66
CA ILE A 427 21.70 -1.65 -14.77
C ILE A 427 22.22 -1.08 -13.44
N LYS A 428 21.70 -1.61 -12.32
CA LYS A 428 22.15 -1.33 -10.96
C LYS A 428 22.08 -2.62 -10.14
N SER A 429 23.10 -2.87 -9.32
CA SER A 429 23.21 -4.08 -8.48
C SER A 429 22.14 -4.16 -7.39
N SER A 430 21.54 -3.03 -7.02
CA SER A 430 20.38 -2.93 -6.14
C SER A 430 19.20 -2.26 -6.86
N GLY A 431 18.07 -2.20 -6.18
CA GLY A 431 16.88 -1.47 -6.64
C GLY A 431 17.15 0.03 -6.73
N HIS A 432 16.38 0.68 -7.61
CA HIS A 432 16.49 2.13 -7.80
C HIS A 432 15.71 2.92 -6.73
N LEU A 433 14.69 2.32 -6.09
CA LEU A 433 13.95 2.97 -5.01
C LEU A 433 14.79 2.94 -3.73
N GLN A 434 14.89 4.07 -3.05
CA GLN A 434 15.58 4.20 -1.78
C GLN A 434 14.64 4.86 -0.79
N ILE A 435 14.55 4.29 0.41
CA ILE A 435 13.83 4.83 1.54
C ILE A 435 14.81 5.64 2.37
N LEU A 436 14.50 6.91 2.59
CA LEU A 436 15.36 7.85 3.30
C LEU A 436 14.66 8.30 4.58
N TYR A 437 15.36 8.20 5.70
CA TYR A 437 14.97 8.72 7.01
C TYR A 437 15.87 9.87 7.41
N GLY A 438 15.77 10.37 8.63
CA GLY A 438 16.62 11.46 9.15
C GLY A 438 15.78 12.55 9.79
N ASN A 439 16.43 13.60 10.28
CA ASN A 439 15.73 14.68 10.97
C ASN A 439 14.78 15.46 10.03
N LEU A 440 14.99 15.43 8.71
CA LEU A 440 14.12 16.07 7.72
C LEU A 440 12.90 15.21 7.39
N SER A 441 13.02 13.89 7.50
CA SER A 441 11.95 12.93 7.16
C SER A 441 11.87 11.78 8.18
N PRO A 442 11.41 12.07 9.41
CA PRO A 442 11.44 11.09 10.50
C PRO A 442 10.47 9.92 10.29
N GLN A 443 9.47 10.06 9.41
CA GLN A 443 8.55 8.97 9.03
C GLN A 443 8.86 8.37 7.66
N GLY A 444 10.00 8.74 7.06
CA GLY A 444 10.48 8.20 5.80
C GLY A 444 10.04 9.00 4.58
N ALA A 445 10.88 8.97 3.55
CA ALA A 445 10.67 9.52 2.21
C ALA A 445 11.08 8.48 1.16
N VAL A 446 10.65 8.68 -0.09
CA VAL A 446 10.97 7.76 -1.20
C VAL A 446 11.71 8.51 -2.29
N GLY A 447 12.94 8.08 -2.58
CA GLY A 447 13.76 8.59 -3.67
C GLY A 447 13.93 7.57 -4.79
N LYS A 448 14.04 8.05 -6.03
CA LYS A 448 14.51 7.25 -7.17
C LYS A 448 15.98 7.57 -7.42
N ILE A 449 16.88 6.76 -6.87
CA ILE A 449 18.33 6.97 -6.92
C ILE A 449 18.97 5.88 -7.78
N THR A 450 19.43 6.24 -8.98
CA THR A 450 20.03 5.29 -9.93
C THR A 450 21.51 5.01 -9.65
N GLY A 451 22.16 5.89 -8.88
CA GLY A 451 23.59 5.85 -8.55
C GLY A 451 24.49 6.54 -9.60
N LYS A 452 23.95 6.88 -10.78
CA LYS A 452 24.67 7.67 -11.82
C LYS A 452 24.90 9.12 -11.39
N GLU A 453 24.05 9.60 -10.48
CA GLU A 453 24.07 10.90 -9.85
C GLU A 453 25.01 10.98 -8.63
N GLY A 454 25.59 9.84 -8.22
CA GLY A 454 26.28 9.71 -6.93
C GLY A 454 25.36 9.10 -5.86
N LEU A 455 25.92 8.88 -4.66
CA LEU A 455 25.19 8.33 -3.51
C LEU A 455 24.98 9.35 -2.39
N VAL A 456 25.69 10.47 -2.44
CA VAL A 456 25.61 11.57 -1.46
C VAL A 456 25.48 12.90 -2.19
N PHE A 457 24.56 13.74 -1.74
CA PHE A 457 24.42 15.11 -2.18
C PHE A 457 24.30 16.03 -0.96
N GLU A 458 25.09 17.10 -0.92
CA GLU A 458 25.00 18.13 0.10
C GLU A 458 24.89 19.49 -0.57
N GLY A 459 23.90 20.29 -0.15
CA GLY A 459 23.64 21.59 -0.75
C GLY A 459 22.85 22.51 0.16
N LYS A 460 22.74 23.77 -0.26
CA LYS A 460 21.96 24.79 0.45
C LYS A 460 20.49 24.69 0.07
N ALA A 461 19.62 24.71 1.07
CA ALA A 461 18.17 24.66 0.88
C ALA A 461 17.69 25.90 0.13
N LEU A 462 16.91 25.67 -0.92
CA LEU A 462 16.16 26.68 -1.67
C LEU A 462 14.67 26.29 -1.62
N CYS A 463 13.92 26.97 -0.77
CA CYS A 463 12.59 26.58 -0.32
C CYS A 463 11.49 27.33 -1.08
N PHE A 464 10.46 26.61 -1.48
CA PHE A 464 9.27 27.09 -2.16
C PHE A 464 8.02 26.47 -1.54
N ASP A 465 6.97 27.27 -1.39
CA ASP A 465 5.71 26.86 -0.76
C ASP A 465 4.67 26.32 -1.76
N CYS A 466 5.00 26.34 -3.06
CA CYS A 466 4.24 25.69 -4.13
C CYS A 466 5.12 25.43 -5.37
N GLU A 467 4.60 24.62 -6.32
CA GLU A 467 5.23 24.34 -7.62
C GLU A 467 5.52 25.62 -8.43
N GLU A 468 4.56 26.55 -8.47
CA GLU A 468 4.60 27.74 -9.32
C GLU A 468 5.70 28.72 -8.89
N ASP A 469 5.90 28.90 -7.58
CA ASP A 469 6.95 29.76 -7.04
C ASP A 469 8.35 29.26 -7.42
N MET A 470 8.54 27.94 -7.43
CA MET A 470 9.79 27.32 -7.85
C MET A 470 10.06 27.56 -9.33
N LEU A 471 9.05 27.39 -10.19
CA LEU A 471 9.17 27.64 -11.63
C LEU A 471 9.48 29.10 -11.92
N HIS A 472 8.77 30.03 -11.26
CA HIS A 472 9.03 31.46 -11.43
C HIS A 472 10.47 31.83 -11.02
N ALA A 473 10.96 31.29 -9.90
CA ALA A 473 12.34 31.52 -9.48
C ALA A 473 13.37 30.97 -10.48
N LEU A 474 13.11 29.80 -11.08
CA LEU A 474 13.98 29.20 -12.09
C LEU A 474 14.04 30.03 -13.37
N GLU A 475 12.92 30.63 -13.78
CA GLU A 475 12.87 31.54 -14.94
C GLU A 475 13.66 32.84 -14.71
N GLN A 476 13.64 33.37 -13.48
CA GLN A 476 14.32 34.62 -13.14
C GLN A 476 15.83 34.44 -12.96
N ASP A 477 16.25 33.38 -12.26
CA ASP A 477 17.66 33.11 -11.99
C ASP A 477 17.90 31.60 -11.87
N GLN A 478 18.54 31.02 -12.89
CA GLN A 478 18.91 29.60 -12.89
C GLN A 478 20.15 29.32 -12.03
N GLN A 479 20.99 30.33 -11.77
CA GLN A 479 22.27 30.13 -11.09
C GLN A 479 22.08 29.79 -9.62
N GLN A 480 21.04 30.31 -8.97
CA GLN A 480 20.71 30.00 -7.57
C GLN A 480 20.40 28.51 -7.34
N PHE A 481 19.95 27.79 -8.38
CA PHE A 481 19.62 26.37 -8.28
C PHE A 481 20.86 25.47 -8.29
N ARG A 482 21.98 25.96 -8.83
CA ARG A 482 23.21 25.18 -8.98
C ARG A 482 23.85 24.87 -7.62
N GLY A 483 24.01 23.59 -7.30
CA GLY A 483 24.51 23.09 -6.01
C GLY A 483 23.50 23.19 -4.86
N SER A 484 22.24 23.52 -5.16
CA SER A 484 21.19 23.67 -4.15
C SER A 484 20.41 22.37 -3.92
N VAL A 485 19.74 22.32 -2.78
CA VAL A 485 18.67 21.36 -2.49
C VAL A 485 17.35 22.12 -2.59
N VAL A 486 16.64 21.91 -3.69
CA VAL A 486 15.34 22.53 -3.95
C VAL A 486 14.28 21.82 -3.11
N VAL A 487 13.60 22.58 -2.24
CA VAL A 487 12.56 22.06 -1.34
C VAL A 487 11.22 22.67 -1.77
N ILE A 488 10.31 21.85 -2.31
CA ILE A 488 8.95 22.25 -2.66
C ILE A 488 8.01 21.64 -1.61
N ARG A 489 7.38 22.46 -0.77
CA ARG A 489 6.58 22.01 0.37
C ARG A 489 5.13 22.46 0.27
N TYR A 490 4.27 21.93 1.13
CA TYR A 490 2.82 22.09 1.07
C TYR A 490 2.20 21.51 -0.20
N GLU A 491 2.82 20.44 -0.71
CA GLU A 491 2.32 19.63 -1.82
C GLU A 491 1.98 18.20 -1.36
N GLY A 492 1.94 17.97 -0.05
CA GLY A 492 1.54 16.70 0.56
C GLY A 492 0.04 16.38 0.44
N PRO A 493 -0.41 15.25 1.04
CA PRO A 493 -1.81 14.83 1.00
C PRO A 493 -2.81 15.89 1.46
N LYS A 494 -2.50 16.66 2.51
CA LYS A 494 -3.35 17.73 3.02
C LYS A 494 -2.95 19.11 2.51
N GLY A 495 -1.65 19.35 2.33
CA GLY A 495 -1.12 20.66 1.89
C GLY A 495 -1.42 20.99 0.43
N GLY A 496 -1.27 19.99 -0.46
CA GLY A 496 -1.45 20.14 -1.90
C GLY A 496 -2.79 20.77 -2.26
N PRO A 497 -3.94 20.20 -1.83
CA PRO A 497 -4.17 18.86 -1.26
C PRO A 497 -4.18 17.76 -2.34
N GLY A 498 -4.28 16.49 -1.92
CA GLY A 498 -4.33 15.37 -2.85
C GLY A 498 -2.97 14.88 -3.32
N MET A 499 -1.89 15.38 -2.72
CA MET A 499 -0.51 14.99 -3.00
C MET A 499 -0.20 15.02 -4.51
N PRO A 500 -0.30 16.18 -5.18
CA PRO A 500 -0.13 16.29 -6.63
C PRO A 500 1.19 15.70 -7.12
N GLU A 501 1.18 15.16 -8.34
CA GLU A 501 2.38 14.70 -9.03
C GLU A 501 2.95 15.84 -9.87
N MET A 502 4.13 16.33 -9.48
CA MET A 502 4.81 17.43 -10.13
C MET A 502 5.79 16.91 -11.17
N LEU A 503 5.51 17.14 -12.45
CA LEU A 503 6.44 16.87 -13.56
C LEU A 503 7.17 18.13 -13.98
N THR A 504 6.52 19.30 -13.92
CA THR A 504 7.04 20.57 -14.44
C THR A 504 8.37 20.96 -13.82
N PRO A 505 8.57 20.93 -12.47
CA PRO A 505 9.85 21.22 -11.84
C PRO A 505 10.98 20.36 -12.37
N THR A 506 10.73 19.05 -12.47
CA THR A 506 11.76 18.10 -12.89
C THR A 506 12.15 18.29 -14.36
N SER A 507 11.16 18.56 -15.23
CA SER A 507 11.38 18.79 -16.65
C SER A 507 12.03 20.15 -16.91
N ALA A 508 11.69 21.19 -16.14
CA ALA A 508 12.29 22.51 -16.23
C ALA A 508 13.77 22.49 -15.78
N ILE A 509 14.07 21.82 -14.66
CA ILE A 509 15.46 21.60 -14.19
C ILE A 509 16.29 20.83 -15.21
N MET A 510 15.70 19.81 -15.85
CA MET A 510 16.36 19.07 -16.93
C MET A 510 16.59 19.92 -18.18
N GLY A 511 15.59 20.69 -18.60
CA GLY A 511 15.68 21.61 -19.74
C GLY A 511 16.72 22.72 -19.53
N ALA A 512 16.91 23.16 -18.29
CA ALA A 512 17.95 24.11 -17.89
C ALA A 512 19.35 23.48 -17.75
N GLY A 513 19.49 22.16 -17.91
CA GLY A 513 20.77 21.46 -17.77
C GLY A 513 21.25 21.25 -16.33
N LEU A 514 20.39 21.47 -15.34
CA LEU A 514 20.70 21.43 -13.91
C LEU A 514 20.46 20.06 -13.24
N GLY A 515 19.99 19.06 -13.99
CA GLY A 515 19.55 17.77 -13.43
C GLY A 515 20.61 16.95 -12.66
N LYS A 516 21.91 17.24 -12.84
CA LYS A 516 23.01 16.64 -12.06
C LYS A 516 23.60 17.58 -11.01
N GLU A 517 23.10 18.80 -10.94
CA GLU A 517 23.71 19.90 -10.20
C GLU A 517 22.83 20.37 -9.04
N CYS A 518 21.59 19.88 -8.93
CA CYS A 518 20.72 20.12 -7.79
C CYS A 518 19.98 18.85 -7.35
N ALA A 519 19.53 18.83 -6.10
CA ALA A 519 18.58 17.84 -5.60
C ALA A 519 17.17 18.46 -5.49
N LEU A 520 16.13 17.64 -5.59
CA LEU A 520 14.74 18.02 -5.41
C LEU A 520 14.10 17.19 -4.30
N ILE A 521 13.47 17.86 -3.34
CA ILE A 521 12.76 17.26 -2.21
C ILE A 521 11.34 17.84 -2.13
N THR A 522 10.35 16.99 -1.88
CA THR A 522 8.97 17.43 -1.65
C THR A 522 8.18 16.50 -0.71
N ASP A 523 7.21 17.05 0.00
CA ASP A 523 6.15 16.29 0.69
C ASP A 523 5.07 15.76 -0.29
N GLY A 524 5.04 16.27 -1.52
CA GLY A 524 4.24 15.75 -2.63
C GLY A 524 4.90 14.59 -3.38
N ARG A 525 4.64 14.51 -4.70
CA ARG A 525 5.18 13.44 -5.57
C ARG A 525 5.87 14.07 -6.77
N PHE A 526 6.96 13.45 -7.23
CA PHE A 526 7.60 13.81 -8.49
C PHE A 526 7.28 12.75 -9.55
N SER A 527 7.04 13.21 -10.78
CA SER A 527 6.85 12.29 -11.89
C SER A 527 8.17 11.62 -12.30
N GLY A 528 8.11 10.33 -12.62
CA GLY A 528 9.30 9.48 -12.81
C GLY A 528 10.23 9.83 -14.00
N GLY A 529 9.96 10.90 -14.74
CA GLY A 529 10.71 11.32 -15.94
C GLY A 529 12.11 11.88 -15.70
N SER A 530 12.56 12.01 -14.45
CA SER A 530 13.84 12.64 -14.10
C SER A 530 14.94 11.66 -13.68
N HIS A 531 16.17 12.11 -13.81
CA HIS A 531 17.39 11.50 -13.30
C HIS A 531 18.00 12.46 -12.25
N GLY A 532 18.62 11.94 -11.20
CA GLY A 532 19.19 12.75 -10.12
C GLY A 532 18.54 12.45 -8.76
N PHE A 533 18.95 13.21 -7.74
CA PHE A 533 18.36 13.13 -6.39
C PHE A 533 16.97 13.75 -6.39
N VAL A 534 15.96 12.93 -6.72
CA VAL A 534 14.55 13.34 -6.73
C VAL A 534 13.80 12.51 -5.68
N ILE A 535 13.43 13.19 -4.59
CA ILE A 535 12.85 12.59 -3.38
C ILE A 535 11.46 13.17 -3.17
N GLY A 536 10.45 12.30 -3.11
CA GLY A 536 9.09 12.66 -2.76
C GLY A 536 8.66 11.99 -1.45
N HIS A 537 7.39 12.19 -1.10
CA HIS A 537 6.72 11.51 0.01
C HIS A 537 7.35 11.84 1.37
N VAL A 538 7.99 12.99 1.53
CA VAL A 538 8.57 13.39 2.82
C VAL A 538 7.49 13.42 3.89
N CYS A 539 7.70 12.63 4.95
CA CYS A 539 6.74 12.49 6.04
C CYS A 539 7.38 12.84 7.40
N PRO A 540 6.66 13.57 8.28
CA PRO A 540 5.35 14.20 8.06
C PRO A 540 5.39 15.32 7.01
N GLU A 541 4.25 15.56 6.34
CA GLU A 541 4.12 16.66 5.36
C GLU A 541 4.17 18.04 6.03
N ALA A 542 4.38 19.09 5.23
CA ALA A 542 4.51 20.45 5.76
C ALA A 542 3.21 20.97 6.41
N GLN A 543 2.05 20.62 5.86
CA GLN A 543 0.74 21.02 6.38
C GLN A 543 0.48 20.52 7.81
N GLU A 544 1.14 19.45 8.22
CA GLU A 544 1.06 18.84 9.56
C GLU A 544 2.22 19.28 10.47
N GLY A 545 3.03 20.26 10.04
CA GLY A 545 4.18 20.75 10.80
C GLY A 545 5.34 19.75 10.83
N GLY A 546 5.49 18.93 9.78
CA GLY A 546 6.67 18.10 9.60
C GLY A 546 7.96 18.93 9.50
N PRO A 547 9.15 18.34 9.74
CA PRO A 547 10.42 19.08 9.67
C PRO A 547 10.64 19.84 8.36
N ILE A 548 10.11 19.35 7.23
CA ILE A 548 10.13 20.04 5.93
C ILE A 548 9.46 21.43 5.96
N ALA A 549 8.46 21.66 6.83
CA ALA A 549 7.86 22.99 7.02
C ALA A 549 8.79 23.99 7.73
N LEU A 550 9.82 23.50 8.42
CA LEU A 550 10.71 24.28 9.26
C LEU A 550 12.03 24.63 8.58
N VAL A 551 12.29 24.05 7.40
CA VAL A 551 13.46 24.36 6.58
C VAL A 551 13.39 25.83 6.12
N GLN A 552 14.53 26.51 6.18
CA GLN A 552 14.71 27.89 5.75
C GLN A 552 15.78 27.96 4.64
N ASN A 553 15.67 28.97 3.78
CA ASN A 553 16.69 29.22 2.76
C ASN A 553 18.08 29.35 3.39
N GLY A 554 19.05 28.61 2.84
CA GLY A 554 20.43 28.61 3.30
C GLY A 554 20.77 27.58 4.40
N ASP A 555 19.78 26.84 4.93
CA ASP A 555 20.06 25.64 5.72
C ASP A 555 20.86 24.65 4.85
N THR A 556 21.81 23.92 5.45
CA THR A 556 22.53 22.87 4.71
C THR A 556 21.74 21.58 4.82
N ILE A 557 21.39 20.95 3.70
CA ILE A 557 20.76 19.63 3.67
C ILE A 557 21.75 18.63 3.08
N ARG A 558 21.90 17.49 3.76
CA ARG A 558 22.66 16.35 3.26
C ARG A 558 21.71 15.17 3.02
N ILE A 559 21.80 14.62 1.82
CA ILE A 559 21.08 13.42 1.38
C ILE A 559 22.11 12.34 1.15
N ASP A 560 21.98 11.21 1.84
CA ASP A 560 22.95 10.13 1.82
C ASP A 560 22.22 8.79 1.67
N ALA A 561 22.31 8.24 0.45
CA ALA A 561 21.66 6.99 0.08
C ALA A 561 22.34 5.75 0.69
N GLU A 562 23.60 5.86 1.12
CA GLU A 562 24.32 4.74 1.74
C GLU A 562 23.88 4.52 3.19
N THR A 563 23.78 5.62 3.93
CA THR A 563 23.30 5.63 5.32
C THR A 563 21.77 5.71 5.41
N ARG A 564 21.10 5.95 4.28
CA ARG A 564 19.65 6.16 4.16
C ARG A 564 19.16 7.34 5.00
N SER A 565 19.96 8.41 5.01
CA SER A 565 19.73 9.60 5.80
C SER A 565 19.45 10.83 4.92
N MET A 566 18.66 11.73 5.47
CA MET A 566 18.28 13.00 4.89
C MET A 566 18.13 13.99 6.04
N ASP A 567 19.16 14.80 6.22
CA ASP A 567 19.36 15.61 7.41
C ASP A 567 19.60 17.08 7.10
N ILE A 568 18.98 17.94 7.91
CA ILE A 568 19.32 19.34 8.06
C ILE A 568 20.56 19.41 8.95
N LEU A 569 21.69 19.84 8.38
CA LEU A 569 22.96 19.98 9.08
C LEU A 569 23.07 21.35 9.75
N ASN A 570 23.80 21.38 10.87
CA ASN A 570 24.13 22.60 11.62
C ASN A 570 22.91 23.38 12.16
N VAL A 571 21.76 22.70 12.29
CA VAL A 571 20.57 23.19 12.99
C VAL A 571 20.31 22.22 14.14
N ASP A 572 20.41 22.69 15.38
CA ASP A 572 20.20 21.85 16.56
C ASP A 572 18.71 21.68 16.90
N ASP A 573 18.41 20.73 17.78
CA ASP A 573 17.03 20.43 18.19
C ASP A 573 16.35 21.63 18.85
N ALA A 574 17.11 22.50 19.52
CA ALA A 574 16.58 23.69 20.16
C ALA A 574 16.09 24.71 19.13
N GLU A 575 16.84 24.93 18.06
CA GLU A 575 16.45 25.78 16.93
C GLU A 575 15.26 25.18 16.17
N LEU A 576 15.26 23.88 15.88
CA LEU A 576 14.10 23.22 15.25
C LEU A 576 12.84 23.34 16.12
N GLN A 577 12.96 23.18 17.44
CA GLN A 577 11.84 23.36 18.36
C GLN A 577 11.37 24.81 18.41
N ARG A 578 12.27 25.79 18.35
CA ARG A 578 11.93 27.22 18.24
C ARG A 578 11.15 27.50 16.95
N ARG A 579 11.62 26.99 15.82
CA ARG A 579 10.94 27.12 14.52
C ARG A 579 9.56 26.45 14.56
N ARG A 580 9.46 25.26 15.15
CA ARG A 580 8.20 24.53 15.35
C ARG A 580 7.20 25.31 16.21
N ALA A 581 7.65 25.93 17.29
CA ALA A 581 6.81 26.76 18.16
C ALA A 581 6.32 28.05 17.48
N ALA A 582 7.10 28.58 16.54
CA ALA A 582 6.72 29.73 15.73
C ALA A 582 5.87 29.38 14.50
N TRP A 583 5.84 28.11 14.09
CA TRP A 583 5.10 27.67 12.91
C TRP A 583 3.60 27.63 13.18
N THR A 584 2.83 28.12 12.21
CA THR A 584 1.37 28.03 12.21
C THR A 584 0.95 27.40 10.89
N ALA A 585 0.10 26.38 10.97
CA ALA A 585 -0.42 25.72 9.78
C ALA A 585 -1.11 26.73 8.84
N PRO A 586 -0.74 26.80 7.55
CA PRO A 586 -1.46 27.64 6.61
C PRO A 586 -2.91 27.15 6.46
N PRO A 587 -3.85 28.03 6.08
CA PRO A 587 -5.23 27.64 5.82
C PRO A 587 -5.31 26.54 4.75
N LEU A 588 -6.24 25.60 4.95
CA LEU A 588 -6.51 24.57 3.94
C LEU A 588 -6.97 25.21 2.63
N LYS A 589 -6.37 24.80 1.51
CA LYS A 589 -6.72 25.31 0.17
C LYS A 589 -8.14 24.90 -0.28
N ALA A 590 -8.71 23.84 0.30
CA ALA A 590 -10.09 23.40 0.06
C ALA A 590 -10.94 23.45 1.34
N THR A 591 -12.11 24.09 1.28
CA THR A 591 -13.05 24.25 2.42
C THR A 591 -14.37 23.49 2.24
N SER A 592 -14.59 22.90 1.06
CA SER A 592 -15.74 22.04 0.75
C SER A 592 -15.40 21.05 -0.39
N GLY A 593 -16.34 20.17 -0.75
CA GLY A 593 -16.16 19.22 -1.85
C GLY A 593 -15.29 18.00 -1.52
N THR A 594 -14.88 17.25 -2.55
CA THR A 594 -14.16 15.97 -2.38
C THR A 594 -12.76 16.15 -1.77
N LEU A 595 -12.03 17.20 -2.15
CA LEU A 595 -10.71 17.49 -1.57
C LEU A 595 -10.81 17.82 -0.08
N TYR A 596 -11.83 18.55 0.35
CA TYR A 596 -12.03 18.81 1.78
C TYR A 596 -12.38 17.55 2.56
N LYS A 597 -13.15 16.62 1.98
CA LYS A 597 -13.35 15.29 2.58
C LYS A 597 -12.04 14.51 2.65
N TYR A 598 -11.24 14.55 1.59
CA TYR A 598 -9.94 13.89 1.53
C TYR A 598 -8.99 14.39 2.63
N ILE A 599 -8.82 15.71 2.76
CA ILE A 599 -7.95 16.32 3.78
C ILE A 599 -8.30 15.83 5.20
N LYS A 600 -9.59 15.69 5.51
CA LYS A 600 -10.04 15.25 6.84
C LYS A 600 -9.78 13.77 7.13
N ASN A 601 -9.66 12.96 6.09
CA ASN A 601 -9.68 11.51 6.20
C ASN A 601 -8.31 10.87 5.89
N VAL A 602 -7.47 11.56 5.11
CA VAL A 602 -6.25 10.98 4.56
C VAL A 602 -5.17 10.77 5.63
N ALA A 603 -4.58 9.58 5.62
CA ALA A 603 -3.40 9.23 6.40
C ALA A 603 -2.09 9.74 5.75
N PRO A 604 -0.97 9.78 6.47
CA PRO A 604 0.33 10.14 5.89
C PRO A 604 0.76 9.25 4.70
N ALA A 605 1.67 9.76 3.86
CA ALA A 605 2.16 9.03 2.70
C ALA A 605 2.96 7.76 3.07
N SER A 606 3.67 7.76 4.20
CA SER A 606 4.30 6.58 4.79
C SER A 606 3.32 5.43 5.10
N MET A 607 2.02 5.75 5.18
CA MET A 607 0.91 4.83 5.43
C MET A 607 0.05 4.59 4.18
N GLY A 608 0.55 4.97 3.00
CA GLY A 608 -0.11 4.78 1.71
C GLY A 608 -1.25 5.76 1.42
N CYS A 609 -1.35 6.89 2.13
CA CYS A 609 -2.42 7.89 1.96
C CYS A 609 -3.84 7.31 2.01
N VAL A 610 -4.09 6.26 2.81
CA VAL A 610 -5.42 5.64 2.93
C VAL A 610 -6.43 6.60 3.59
N THR A 611 -7.72 6.49 3.27
CA THR A 611 -8.78 7.40 3.73
C THR A 611 -9.83 6.74 4.62
N ASP A 612 -9.74 5.42 4.80
CA ASP A 612 -10.69 4.56 5.52
C ASP A 612 -10.05 3.87 6.74
N ALA A 613 -8.79 4.18 7.04
CA ALA A 613 -8.17 3.73 8.28
C ALA A 613 -8.81 4.46 9.46
N ALA A 614 -9.22 3.70 10.49
CA ALA A 614 -9.36 4.30 11.80
C ALA A 614 -7.99 4.90 12.14
N LEU A 615 -7.90 6.24 12.15
CA LEU A 615 -6.84 6.98 12.84
C LEU A 615 -7.01 6.68 14.33
N SER A 616 -6.80 5.44 14.73
CA SER A 616 -6.68 5.10 16.13
C SER A 616 -5.56 5.97 16.67
N SER A 617 -5.70 6.43 17.91
CA SER A 617 -4.68 7.11 18.69
C SER A 617 -3.29 6.43 18.62
N LYS A 618 -3.22 5.17 18.14
CA LYS A 618 -1.99 4.44 17.77
C LYS A 618 -1.13 5.13 16.70
N VAL A 619 -1.67 5.93 15.78
CA VAL A 619 -0.85 6.61 14.74
C VAL A 619 -0.07 7.80 15.33
N ALA A 620 -0.61 8.47 16.35
CA ALA A 620 0.14 9.47 17.11
C ALA A 620 1.33 8.84 17.86
N VAL A 621 1.24 7.55 18.22
CA VAL A 621 2.34 6.80 18.82
C VAL A 621 3.31 6.26 17.76
N GLN A 622 2.87 5.88 16.56
CA GLN A 622 3.76 5.54 15.44
C GLN A 622 4.60 6.70 14.89
N ALA A 623 4.10 7.93 14.97
CA ALA A 623 4.90 9.13 14.72
C ALA A 623 6.09 9.30 15.68
N SER A 624 6.11 8.57 16.81
CA SER A 624 7.19 8.57 17.79
C SER A 624 8.12 7.34 17.73
N PHE A 625 7.83 6.35 16.87
CA PHE A 625 8.65 5.12 16.73
C PHE A 625 9.78 5.23 15.68
N GLY A 626 9.97 6.40 15.07
CA GLY A 626 11.12 6.70 14.18
C GLY A 626 12.39 7.15 14.92
N ALA A 627 12.33 7.32 16.24
CA ALA A 627 13.54 7.38 17.05
C ALA A 627 14.08 5.96 17.22
N ALA A 628 15.38 5.75 17.03
CA ALA A 628 16.05 4.49 17.36
C ALA A 628 15.52 3.98 18.72
N ARG A 629 14.99 2.75 18.75
CA ARG A 629 14.42 2.18 19.98
C ARG A 629 15.47 2.32 21.08
N PRO A 630 15.11 2.89 22.25
CA PRO A 630 16.09 3.15 23.28
C PRO A 630 16.70 1.81 23.71
N GLN A 631 18.02 1.73 23.57
CA GLN A 631 18.79 0.52 23.80
C GLN A 631 19.55 0.62 25.12
N VAL A 632 19.74 -0.51 25.79
CA VAL A 632 20.50 -0.61 27.03
C VAL A 632 21.60 -1.66 26.89
N SER A 633 22.79 -1.35 27.38
CA SER A 633 23.86 -2.33 27.46
C SER A 633 23.56 -3.36 28.55
N SER A 634 23.93 -4.61 28.34
CA SER A 634 23.86 -5.67 29.36
C SER A 634 24.59 -5.30 30.65
N ASN A 635 25.61 -4.43 30.57
CA ASN A 635 26.33 -3.91 31.74
C ASN A 635 25.51 -2.94 32.60
N ASP A 636 24.48 -2.33 32.02
CA ASP A 636 23.66 -1.29 32.65
C ASP A 636 22.30 -1.81 33.12
N PHE A 637 22.11 -3.14 33.11
CA PHE A 637 20.89 -3.78 33.60
C PHE A 637 20.62 -3.40 35.06
N LYS A 638 19.34 -3.21 35.38
CA LYS A 638 18.84 -2.93 36.73
C LYS A 638 17.65 -3.82 37.03
N THR A 639 17.52 -4.23 38.28
CA THR A 639 16.31 -4.94 38.74
C THR A 639 15.08 -4.06 38.54
N GLY A 640 14.05 -4.62 37.91
CA GLY A 640 12.83 -3.92 37.55
C GLY A 640 12.81 -3.31 36.15
N MET A 641 13.95 -3.26 35.44
CA MET A 641 14.02 -2.78 34.06
C MET A 641 13.27 -3.71 33.10
N THR A 642 12.60 -3.15 32.10
CA THR A 642 11.84 -3.90 31.09
C THR A 642 12.58 -3.86 29.76
N ILE A 643 12.96 -5.03 29.26
CA ILE A 643 13.71 -5.22 28.01
C ILE A 643 12.88 -6.05 27.03
N GLU A 644 13.11 -5.89 25.74
CA GLU A 644 12.56 -6.76 24.69
C GLU A 644 13.57 -7.87 24.40
N PHE A 645 13.13 -9.12 24.56
CA PHE A 645 13.95 -10.30 24.31
C PHE A 645 13.10 -11.35 23.60
N ASP A 646 13.61 -11.96 22.53
CA ASP A 646 12.89 -12.94 21.69
C ASP A 646 11.48 -12.48 21.27
N GLY A 647 11.33 -11.18 20.95
CA GLY A 647 10.07 -10.59 20.49
C GLY A 647 8.98 -10.48 21.57
N ALA A 648 9.34 -10.56 22.85
CA ALA A 648 8.42 -10.37 23.97
C ALA A 648 9.02 -9.45 25.06
N PRO A 649 8.19 -8.78 25.87
CA PRO A 649 8.66 -7.93 26.96
C PRO A 649 9.03 -8.78 28.18
N TYR A 650 10.22 -8.56 28.72
CA TYR A 650 10.74 -9.21 29.91
C TYR A 650 11.14 -8.18 30.98
N LYS A 651 10.82 -8.48 32.24
CA LYS A 651 11.33 -7.76 33.41
C LYS A 651 12.64 -8.39 33.87
N VAL A 652 13.68 -7.60 34.04
CA VAL A 652 14.92 -8.02 34.72
C VAL A 652 14.61 -8.20 36.20
N VAL A 653 14.58 -9.44 36.67
CA VAL A 653 14.36 -9.78 38.09
C VAL A 653 15.67 -9.71 38.85
N GLU A 654 16.72 -10.28 38.27
CA GLU A 654 18.04 -10.38 38.88
C GLU A 654 19.11 -10.33 37.78
N PHE A 655 20.29 -9.81 38.09
CA PHE A 655 21.42 -9.82 37.17
C PHE A 655 22.74 -9.89 37.95
N LEU A 656 23.75 -10.53 37.35
CA LEU A 656 25.06 -10.75 37.93
C LEU A 656 26.15 -10.54 36.88
N HIS A 657 27.05 -9.61 37.15
CA HIS A 657 28.26 -9.40 36.36
C HIS A 657 29.32 -10.44 36.74
N VAL A 658 29.78 -11.24 35.78
CA VAL A 658 30.78 -12.28 36.00
C VAL A 658 32.02 -11.99 35.17
N LYS A 659 33.17 -11.86 35.87
CA LYS A 659 34.49 -11.71 35.26
C LYS A 659 35.35 -12.94 35.59
N PRO A 660 35.36 -13.98 34.73
CA PRO A 660 36.14 -15.19 34.99
C PRO A 660 37.64 -14.93 34.88
N GLY A 661 38.46 -15.67 35.64
CA GLY A 661 39.93 -15.55 35.62
C GLY A 661 40.59 -15.91 34.27
N LYS A 662 39.87 -16.62 33.39
CA LYS A 662 40.15 -16.82 31.96
C LYS A 662 38.82 -16.77 31.18
N GLY A 663 38.74 -15.94 30.14
CA GLY A 663 37.55 -15.77 29.30
C GLY A 663 37.02 -14.33 29.28
N ALA A 664 36.08 -14.04 28.37
CA ALA A 664 35.43 -12.73 28.30
C ALA A 664 34.42 -12.55 29.44
N ALA A 665 34.27 -11.31 29.93
CA ALA A 665 33.25 -10.98 30.91
C ALA A 665 31.83 -11.15 30.32
N PHE A 666 30.88 -11.55 31.16
CA PHE A 666 29.49 -11.75 30.77
C PHE A 666 28.54 -11.34 31.88
N VAL A 667 27.27 -11.14 31.53
CA VAL A 667 26.20 -10.81 32.47
C VAL A 667 25.21 -11.97 32.47
N ARG A 668 24.91 -12.54 33.63
CA ARG A 668 23.83 -13.53 33.76
C ARG A 668 22.61 -12.85 34.36
N SER A 669 21.46 -12.95 33.73
CA SER A 669 20.22 -12.35 34.22
C SER A 669 19.08 -13.35 34.32
N LYS A 670 18.23 -13.17 35.34
CA LYS A 670 16.95 -13.81 35.47
C LYS A 670 15.86 -12.86 35.00
N LEU A 671 15.11 -13.27 33.98
CA LEU A 671 14.14 -12.45 33.27
C LEU A 671 12.75 -13.05 33.44
N LYS A 672 11.74 -12.24 33.74
CA LYS A 672 10.35 -12.68 33.83
C LYS A 672 9.56 -12.13 32.64
N ASN A 673 9.00 -13.01 31.82
CA ASN A 673 8.18 -12.65 30.67
C ASN A 673 6.86 -12.03 31.14
N PHE A 674 6.49 -10.86 30.64
CA PHE A 674 5.24 -10.19 31.03
C PHE A 674 3.98 -10.80 30.40
N ILE A 675 4.11 -11.55 29.30
CA ILE A 675 2.98 -12.19 28.60
C ILE A 675 2.71 -13.58 29.18
N THR A 676 3.75 -14.38 29.40
CA THR A 676 3.60 -15.79 29.83
C THR A 676 3.82 -15.99 31.33
N ASN A 677 4.21 -14.95 32.06
CA ASN A 677 4.63 -14.99 33.47
C ASN A 677 5.83 -15.93 33.76
N ASN A 678 6.39 -16.59 32.74
CA ASN A 678 7.51 -17.52 32.86
C ASN A 678 8.82 -16.79 33.16
N THR A 679 9.67 -17.43 33.97
CA THR A 679 11.00 -16.92 34.29
C THR A 679 12.07 -17.69 33.53
N VAL A 680 12.97 -16.99 32.85
CA VAL A 680 14.07 -17.55 32.07
C VAL A 680 15.40 -16.99 32.56
N GLU A 681 16.45 -17.80 32.52
CA GLU A 681 17.83 -17.34 32.77
C GLU A 681 18.55 -17.17 31.44
N LYS A 682 19.17 -16.00 31.25
CA LYS A 682 19.92 -15.66 30.04
C LYS A 682 21.33 -15.20 30.41
N THR A 683 22.31 -15.63 29.64
CA THR A 683 23.69 -15.11 29.72
C THR A 683 23.96 -14.24 28.50
N TRP A 684 24.39 -13.02 28.74
CA TRP A 684 24.72 -11.98 27.76
C TRP A 684 26.22 -11.75 27.72
N ARG A 685 26.77 -11.40 26.56
CA ARG A 685 28.14 -10.88 26.50
C ARG A 685 28.18 -9.53 27.21
N ALA A 686 29.26 -9.22 27.93
CA ALA A 686 29.41 -7.91 28.54
C ALA A 686 29.42 -6.83 27.43
N GLY A 687 28.56 -5.82 27.57
CA GLY A 687 28.40 -4.77 26.56
C GLY A 687 27.36 -5.05 25.48
N GLU A 688 26.75 -6.24 25.45
CA GLU A 688 25.71 -6.61 24.48
C GLU A 688 24.49 -5.69 24.59
N THR A 689 24.07 -5.13 23.47
CA THR A 689 22.98 -4.16 23.41
C THR A 689 21.64 -4.87 23.28
N VAL A 690 20.67 -4.46 24.09
CA VAL A 690 19.31 -5.01 24.11
C VAL A 690 18.31 -3.87 24.05
N ASP A 691 17.23 -4.04 23.29
CA ASP A 691 16.18 -3.04 23.17
C ASP A 691 15.39 -2.93 24.49
N LEU A 692 15.06 -1.70 24.91
CA LEU A 692 14.12 -1.49 26.02
C LEU A 692 12.69 -1.71 25.51
N ALA A 693 11.91 -2.48 26.28
CA ALA A 693 10.50 -2.68 25.96
C ALA A 693 9.69 -1.47 26.44
N ASN A 694 9.01 -0.80 25.50
CA ASN A 694 8.15 0.35 25.80
C ASN A 694 6.83 -0.14 26.43
N VAL A 695 6.80 -0.22 27.76
CA VAL A 695 5.61 -0.57 28.54
C VAL A 695 5.01 0.70 29.12
N GLU A 696 3.79 1.01 28.68
CA GLU A 696 3.00 2.13 29.18
C GLU A 696 2.12 1.66 30.34
N LYS A 697 2.02 2.45 31.41
CA LYS A 697 1.07 2.23 32.50
C LYS A 697 -0.02 3.28 32.41
N LYS A 698 -1.27 2.85 32.17
CA LYS A 698 -2.45 3.72 32.22
C LYS A 698 -3.22 3.51 33.51
N GLU A 699 -3.59 4.60 34.19
CA GLU A 699 -4.54 4.52 35.30
C GLU A 699 -5.97 4.47 34.74
N THR A 700 -6.73 3.46 35.12
CA THR A 700 -8.10 3.21 34.65
C THR A 700 -8.99 2.87 35.85
N GLN A 701 -10.30 2.89 35.66
CA GLN A 701 -11.27 2.46 36.65
C GLN A 701 -11.92 1.16 36.20
N PHE A 702 -11.94 0.15 37.07
CA PHE A 702 -12.72 -1.05 36.82
C PHE A 702 -14.21 -0.70 36.83
N THR A 703 -14.92 -1.04 35.76
CA THR A 703 -16.34 -0.68 35.58
C THR A 703 -17.22 -1.89 35.89
N TYR A 704 -17.34 -2.83 34.95
CA TYR A 704 -18.15 -4.03 35.12
C TYR A 704 -17.48 -5.24 34.48
N ALA A 705 -18.07 -6.41 34.73
CA ALA A 705 -17.64 -7.66 34.16
C ALA A 705 -18.72 -8.17 33.19
N GLU A 706 -18.36 -8.48 31.95
CA GLU A 706 -19.28 -8.89 30.87
C GLU A 706 -18.80 -10.23 30.28
N GLY A 707 -19.63 -11.28 30.35
CA GLY A 707 -19.22 -12.62 29.93
C GLY A 707 -17.96 -13.11 30.65
N ASP A 708 -16.91 -13.45 29.89
CA ASP A 708 -15.60 -13.89 30.38
C ASP A 708 -14.55 -12.76 30.38
N GLU A 709 -14.98 -11.50 30.35
CA GLU A 709 -14.12 -10.31 30.35
C GLU A 709 -14.41 -9.38 31.54
N TYR A 710 -13.39 -8.60 31.91
CA TYR A 710 -13.46 -7.41 32.77
C TYR A 710 -13.24 -6.16 31.92
N VAL A 711 -14.02 -5.12 32.19
CA VAL A 711 -13.99 -3.84 31.46
C VAL A 711 -13.40 -2.75 32.36
N PHE A 712 -12.36 -2.09 31.86
CA PHE A 712 -11.69 -0.96 32.51
C PHE A 712 -11.87 0.29 31.66
N MET A 713 -12.13 1.43 32.29
CA MET A 713 -12.34 2.70 31.61
C MET A 713 -11.29 3.72 32.03
N ASP A 714 -10.63 4.35 31.07
CA ASP A 714 -9.83 5.54 31.34
C ASP A 714 -10.77 6.72 31.62
N MET A 715 -10.72 7.28 32.82
CA MET A 715 -11.64 8.35 33.25
C MET A 715 -11.32 9.72 32.63
N THR A 716 -10.20 9.85 31.93
CA THR A 716 -9.80 11.07 31.22
C THR A 716 -10.27 11.02 29.76
N THR A 717 -10.13 9.87 29.12
CA THR A 717 -10.43 9.70 27.68
C THR A 717 -11.75 8.98 27.39
N TYR A 718 -12.33 8.33 28.39
CA TYR A 718 -13.48 7.43 28.29
C TYR A 718 -13.25 6.22 27.37
N GLU A 719 -11.99 5.89 27.06
CA GLU A 719 -11.64 4.67 26.31
C GLU A 719 -11.83 3.42 27.20
N GLU A 720 -12.49 2.41 26.65
CA GLU A 720 -12.67 1.11 27.30
C GLU A 720 -11.58 0.11 26.92
N THR A 721 -11.08 -0.63 27.91
CA THR A 721 -10.11 -1.71 27.78
C THR A 721 -10.70 -2.99 28.34
N ARG A 722 -10.74 -4.04 27.52
CA ARG A 722 -11.31 -5.35 27.88
C ARG A 722 -10.20 -6.36 28.15
N VAL A 723 -10.31 -7.10 29.25
CA VAL A 723 -9.30 -8.08 29.69
C VAL A 723 -9.99 -9.40 30.09
N PRO A 724 -9.52 -10.58 29.64
CA PRO A 724 -10.06 -11.87 30.07
C PRO A 724 -9.96 -12.07 31.59
N ARG A 725 -10.89 -12.83 32.20
CA ARG A 725 -10.93 -13.05 33.66
C ARG A 725 -9.88 -14.02 34.25
N ASP A 726 -8.94 -14.51 33.44
CA ASP A 726 -8.02 -15.62 33.73
C ASP A 726 -6.79 -15.24 34.61
N GLU A 727 -6.94 -14.29 35.53
CA GLU A 727 -5.79 -13.79 36.29
C GLU A 727 -6.08 -13.66 37.78
N ASP A 728 -5.10 -14.03 38.62
CA ASP A 728 -5.25 -14.10 40.08
C ASP A 728 -5.62 -12.76 40.74
N TRP A 729 -5.28 -11.63 40.13
CA TRP A 729 -5.61 -10.30 40.64
C TRP A 729 -7.11 -9.98 40.55
N ALA A 730 -7.85 -10.67 39.68
CA ALA A 730 -9.27 -10.45 39.43
C ALA A 730 -10.13 -10.59 40.69
N LYS A 731 -9.73 -11.46 41.63
CA LYS A 731 -10.46 -11.75 42.87
C LYS A 731 -10.60 -10.53 43.80
N TYR A 732 -9.83 -9.47 43.57
CA TYR A 732 -9.87 -8.23 44.35
C TYR A 732 -10.62 -7.08 43.65
N MET A 733 -11.16 -7.30 42.44
CA MET A 733 -11.80 -6.25 41.66
C MET A 733 -13.15 -5.83 42.25
N LYS A 734 -13.30 -4.52 42.48
CA LYS A 734 -14.55 -3.89 42.92
C LYS A 734 -14.89 -2.77 41.96
N GLU A 735 -16.12 -2.72 41.48
CA GLU A 735 -16.59 -1.66 40.58
C GLU A 735 -16.23 -0.28 41.17
N GLY A 736 -15.71 0.59 40.31
CA GLY A 736 -15.18 1.90 40.70
C GLY A 736 -13.74 1.90 41.23
N MET A 737 -13.06 0.75 41.30
CA MET A 737 -11.66 0.68 41.76
C MET A 737 -10.70 1.21 40.68
N THR A 738 -9.82 2.14 41.06
CA THR A 738 -8.70 2.57 40.21
C THR A 738 -7.63 1.48 40.14
N VAL A 739 -7.27 1.08 38.93
CA VAL A 739 -6.25 0.05 38.65
C VAL A 739 -5.29 0.52 37.57
N GLY A 740 -4.05 0.08 37.65
CA GLY A 740 -3.06 0.35 36.61
C GLY A 740 -3.11 -0.73 35.53
N VAL A 741 -3.41 -0.37 34.29
CA VAL A 741 -3.33 -1.28 33.15
C VAL A 741 -1.98 -1.08 32.46
N LEU A 742 -1.18 -2.15 32.40
CA LEU A 742 0.08 -2.17 31.67
C LEU A 742 -0.17 -2.57 30.22
N LEU A 743 0.34 -1.75 29.30
CA LEU A 743 0.21 -1.90 27.86
C LEU A 743 1.60 -2.05 27.25
N TRP A 744 1.75 -3.00 26.34
CA TRP A 744 2.94 -3.12 25.49
C TRP A 744 2.48 -3.16 24.04
N ASN A 745 2.99 -2.24 23.21
CA ASN A 745 2.57 -2.06 21.82
C ASN A 745 1.03 -1.95 21.66
N GLY A 746 0.37 -1.29 22.63
CA GLY A 746 -1.09 -1.09 22.64
C GLY A 746 -1.92 -2.34 22.96
N LYS A 747 -1.29 -3.45 23.39
CA LYS A 747 -1.97 -4.64 23.91
C LYS A 747 -1.83 -4.68 25.42
N VAL A 748 -2.92 -5.00 26.13
CA VAL A 748 -2.88 -5.22 27.58
C VAL A 748 -2.00 -6.42 27.88
N ILE A 749 -1.01 -6.23 28.75
CA ILE A 749 -0.14 -7.31 29.24
C ILE A 749 -0.43 -7.68 30.70
N SER A 750 -0.89 -6.74 31.52
CA SER A 750 -1.20 -7.01 32.92
C SER A 750 -2.10 -5.91 33.52
N VAL A 751 -2.87 -6.25 34.55
CA VAL A 751 -3.61 -5.29 35.38
C VAL A 751 -3.04 -5.35 36.78
N GLU A 752 -2.61 -4.19 37.28
CA GLU A 752 -2.06 -4.01 38.62
C GLU A 752 -3.15 -3.37 39.52
N PRO A 753 -3.82 -4.16 40.38
CA PRO A 753 -4.64 -3.58 41.44
C PRO A 753 -3.78 -2.72 42.38
N PRO A 754 -4.41 -1.83 43.16
CA PRO A 754 -3.74 -1.17 44.27
C PRO A 754 -3.07 -2.21 45.18
N ASN A 755 -1.87 -1.90 45.71
CA ASN A 755 -1.17 -2.75 46.67
C ASN A 755 -2.01 -3.07 47.92
N THR A 756 -3.07 -2.30 48.13
CA THR A 756 -3.95 -2.48 49.26
C THR A 756 -5.39 -2.14 48.91
N VAL A 757 -6.31 -3.03 49.26
CA VAL A 757 -7.76 -2.88 49.02
C VAL A 757 -8.54 -2.98 50.32
N GLU A 758 -9.68 -2.30 50.39
CA GLU A 758 -10.57 -2.31 51.56
C GLU A 758 -11.90 -2.98 51.20
N LEU A 759 -12.08 -4.20 51.72
CA LEU A 759 -13.18 -5.09 51.35
C LEU A 759 -13.97 -5.50 52.58
N GLU A 760 -15.29 -5.62 52.42
CA GLU A 760 -16.17 -6.15 53.47
C GLU A 760 -16.10 -7.68 53.57
N VAL A 761 -16.10 -8.20 54.79
CA VAL A 761 -16.19 -9.64 55.07
C VAL A 761 -17.65 -10.08 54.98
N VAL A 762 -18.02 -10.82 53.93
CA VAL A 762 -19.39 -11.30 53.72
C VAL A 762 -19.69 -12.64 54.38
N GLU A 763 -18.66 -13.45 54.64
CA GLU A 763 -18.79 -14.76 55.28
C GLU A 763 -17.49 -15.12 56.02
N THR A 764 -17.59 -15.56 57.27
CA THR A 764 -16.46 -16.10 58.03
C THR A 764 -16.97 -16.97 59.17
N ASP A 765 -16.22 -18.01 59.54
CA ASP A 765 -16.62 -18.91 60.62
C ASP A 765 -16.68 -18.17 61.98
N PRO A 766 -17.67 -18.51 62.84
CA PRO A 766 -17.75 -17.93 64.18
C PRO A 766 -16.52 -18.30 65.00
N GLY A 767 -15.87 -17.29 65.58
CA GLY A 767 -14.71 -17.50 66.46
C GLY A 767 -15.12 -18.27 67.71
N VAL A 768 -14.55 -19.45 67.94
CA VAL A 768 -14.83 -20.27 69.13
C VAL A 768 -14.24 -19.61 70.38
N LYS A 769 -15.06 -19.34 71.40
CA LYS A 769 -14.64 -18.84 72.71
C LYS A 769 -13.66 -19.84 73.36
N GLY A 770 -12.36 -19.54 73.30
CA GLY A 770 -11.30 -20.38 73.89
C GLY A 770 -9.87 -20.06 73.41
N ASN A 771 -9.71 -19.40 72.26
CA ASN A 771 -8.38 -19.00 71.77
C ASN A 771 -7.98 -17.63 72.31
N THR A 772 -7.47 -17.59 73.55
CA THR A 772 -6.78 -16.41 74.10
C THR A 772 -5.41 -16.24 73.44
N ALA A 773 -5.24 -15.11 72.76
CA ALA A 773 -3.96 -14.41 72.53
C ALA A 773 -2.73 -15.23 72.11
N SER A 774 -2.83 -16.03 71.03
CA SER A 774 -1.66 -16.37 70.20
C SER A 774 -2.07 -16.82 68.78
N GLY A 775 -2.03 -15.89 67.82
CA GLY A 775 -1.71 -16.17 66.41
C GLY A 775 -2.67 -16.96 65.51
N GLY A 776 -3.85 -17.39 65.97
CA GLY A 776 -4.79 -18.13 65.11
C GLY A 776 -5.40 -17.28 64.00
N SER A 777 -5.46 -17.81 62.77
CA SER A 777 -6.22 -17.23 61.65
C SER A 777 -7.40 -18.14 61.27
N LYS A 778 -8.42 -17.56 60.66
CA LYS A 778 -9.57 -18.25 60.05
C LYS A 778 -9.78 -17.73 58.63
N PRO A 779 -10.35 -18.53 57.72
CA PRO A 779 -10.74 -18.04 56.41
C PRO A 779 -11.91 -17.03 56.53
N ALA A 780 -11.85 -15.98 55.72
CA ALA A 780 -12.94 -15.04 55.51
C ALA A 780 -13.11 -14.79 54.02
N LYS A 781 -14.36 -14.90 53.54
CA LYS A 781 -14.76 -14.55 52.18
C LYS A 781 -15.14 -13.07 52.14
N LEU A 782 -14.61 -12.37 51.16
CA LEU A 782 -14.79 -10.94 50.96
C LEU A 782 -15.89 -10.67 49.93
N GLU A 783 -16.40 -9.44 49.90
CA GLU A 783 -17.47 -9.00 48.97
C GLU A 783 -17.17 -9.26 47.49
N THR A 784 -15.89 -9.30 47.12
CA THR A 784 -15.43 -9.62 45.75
C THR A 784 -15.33 -11.13 45.47
N GLY A 785 -15.57 -11.98 46.48
CA GLY A 785 -15.42 -13.43 46.40
C GLY A 785 -14.04 -13.96 46.80
N ALA A 786 -13.03 -13.10 47.00
CA ALA A 786 -11.72 -13.51 47.50
C ALA A 786 -11.82 -14.17 48.88
N VAL A 787 -11.01 -15.20 49.14
CA VAL A 787 -10.90 -15.87 50.45
C VAL A 787 -9.49 -15.65 50.99
N ILE A 788 -9.39 -15.03 52.17
CA ILE A 788 -8.11 -14.77 52.84
C ILE A 788 -8.12 -15.22 54.30
N GLN A 789 -6.93 -15.34 54.90
CA GLN A 789 -6.79 -15.65 56.32
C GLN A 789 -6.85 -14.36 57.15
N VAL A 790 -7.83 -14.28 58.05
CA VAL A 790 -8.02 -13.15 58.97
C VAL A 790 -7.89 -13.59 60.43
N PRO A 791 -7.56 -12.68 61.36
CA PRO A 791 -7.56 -13.01 62.79
C PRO A 791 -8.93 -13.48 63.28
N LEU A 792 -8.95 -14.36 64.29
CA LEU A 792 -10.18 -14.97 64.84
C LEU A 792 -11.24 -13.96 65.31
N PHE A 793 -10.83 -12.73 65.65
CA PHE A 793 -11.71 -11.67 66.13
C PHE A 793 -12.48 -10.92 65.02
N ILE A 794 -12.12 -11.10 63.75
CA ILE A 794 -12.84 -10.46 62.63
C ILE A 794 -14.21 -11.11 62.47
N GLN A 795 -15.26 -10.31 62.37
CA GLN A 795 -16.64 -10.78 62.21
C GLN A 795 -17.17 -10.46 60.82
N GLN A 796 -18.26 -11.15 60.44
CA GLN A 796 -19.03 -10.82 59.24
C GLN A 796 -19.55 -9.38 59.33
N GLY A 797 -19.51 -8.65 58.23
CA GLY A 797 -19.87 -7.24 58.13
C GLY A 797 -18.75 -6.26 58.48
N GLU A 798 -17.59 -6.72 58.95
CA GLU A 798 -16.43 -5.84 59.15
C GLU A 798 -15.72 -5.55 57.84
N ARG A 799 -15.25 -4.32 57.65
CA ARG A 799 -14.35 -3.95 56.55
C ARG A 799 -12.91 -4.16 56.97
N ILE A 800 -12.14 -4.79 56.09
CA ILE A 800 -10.72 -5.09 56.33
C ILE A 800 -9.86 -4.62 55.18
N LYS A 801 -8.62 -4.29 55.52
CA LYS A 801 -7.58 -3.86 54.60
C LYS A 801 -6.68 -5.05 54.27
N VAL A 802 -6.51 -5.33 52.97
CA VAL A 802 -5.85 -6.53 52.45
C VAL A 802 -4.69 -6.14 51.54
N ASP A 803 -3.51 -6.74 51.72
CA ASP A 803 -2.39 -6.62 50.77
C ASP A 803 -2.60 -7.58 49.60
N THR A 804 -2.81 -7.02 48.41
CA THR A 804 -3.15 -7.76 47.17
C THR A 804 -1.99 -8.56 46.60
N ARG A 805 -0.76 -8.38 47.09
CA ARG A 805 0.44 -9.08 46.60
C ARG A 805 0.76 -10.32 47.43
N SER A 806 0.27 -10.36 48.67
CA SER A 806 0.59 -11.41 49.65
C SER A 806 -0.66 -12.12 50.18
N ASP A 807 -1.84 -11.76 49.67
CA ASP A 807 -3.15 -12.26 50.11
C ASP A 807 -3.35 -12.17 51.63
N SER A 808 -2.77 -11.15 52.27
CA SER A 808 -2.67 -11.06 53.73
C SER A 808 -3.54 -9.94 54.31
N TYR A 809 -4.16 -10.24 55.45
CA TYR A 809 -4.84 -9.25 56.28
C TYR A 809 -3.81 -8.26 56.85
N LEU A 810 -4.08 -6.95 56.71
CA LEU A 810 -3.27 -5.88 57.31
C LEU A 810 -3.93 -5.32 58.57
N SER A 811 -5.16 -4.81 58.45
CA SER A 811 -5.87 -4.14 59.53
C SER A 811 -7.39 -4.13 59.29
N ARG A 812 -8.17 -3.72 60.28
CA ARG A 812 -9.54 -3.25 60.05
C ARG A 812 -9.50 -1.94 59.25
N ALA A 813 -10.48 -1.75 58.38
CA ALA A 813 -10.75 -0.48 57.70
C ALA A 813 -11.94 0.19 58.42
N ASN A 814 -11.94 1.53 58.46
CA ASN A 814 -12.97 2.30 59.17
C ASN A 814 -14.24 2.50 58.34
#